data_AF-A0AAQ0H641-F1
#
_entry.id   AF-A0AAQ0H641-F1
#
_cell.length_a   1.000
_cell.length_b   1.000
_cell.length_c   1.000
_cell.angle_alpha   90.00
_cell.angle_beta   90.00
_cell.angle_gamma   90.00
#
_symmetry.space_group_name_H-M   'P 1'
#
loop_
_entity.id
_entity.type
_entity.pdbx_description
1 polymer ?
#
loop_
_entity_poly.entity_id
_entity_poly.type
_entity_poly.pdbx_seq_one_letter_code
_entity_poly.pdbx_strand_id
1 'polypeptide(L)'
;MPRNRLGRLLGRSGPADGPDLADVAEPRLPVDTSFPSARPQLDPDAEGTFDVVVTVSEPTLRVGGHLDVVRAAREAGAATVVVSAHDVHAGPTSTYPPVAAGPDVVVARATVAATWGGAVAAARPLLRSAVTVVQDASIELPDTAYHRLVAALGTPTADGREARVALAVVRTPDDVVASAGAVLPQGSAPVAALLRGHPAEDADRLDGAVVFAADEPCFAVRTADLAVPVPTVDTRTAVARLTRDTADAGAGDCVAVPVGRAYRRSALRERRYDTDAATALAAWRDVRDDTAPRALERLGFVPGAPTADVAGAPVALREPVVRAERGAERLALRDRGERLRWSVRIAAHPGPRGDDWGDTFFARDLARALRSLGQEVVVDHRESHVRPASEHLDDVALTLRGLDDTPVHPSATNVLWVISHPDLVTPAELARYDLRFAAGPVWAERVGAETGFAIAPLLQATDPERFHPGAVAAGTPGDVDTLFVGKTRAVFRPVVRDAVAAGVDLAVWGEGWEGLLPDRVHRGVFVANDALPALYRRARVVLNDHWDDMARDGFVSNRLFDAAASGALVVTDPVPGVEALFHGAVRTYVSVDDLRALVSAGEQLSDDDRAARGARIGAEHSFTARAEVLLDAVRRQRGVRG
;
A
#
# COMPACT_ATOMS: atom_id res chain seq x y z
N MET A 1 -28.06 -45.09 5.39
CA MET A 1 -29.23 -45.90 5.81
C MET A 1 -28.72 -47.31 6.12
N PRO A 2 -29.23 -48.02 7.15
CA PRO A 2 -30.63 -48.01 7.55
C PRO A 2 -30.91 -47.53 8.98
N ARG A 3 -32.17 -47.11 9.11
CA ARG A 3 -32.91 -46.74 10.32
C ARG A 3 -33.28 -48.01 11.11
N ASN A 4 -33.48 -47.87 12.42
CA ASN A 4 -34.62 -48.53 13.04
C ASN A 4 -35.23 -47.69 14.17
N ARG A 5 -36.56 -47.62 14.15
CA ARG A 5 -37.45 -46.79 14.97
C ARG A 5 -38.14 -47.64 16.07
N LEU A 6 -38.76 -46.92 17.02
CA LEU A 6 -39.85 -47.27 17.94
C LEU A 6 -39.46 -48.13 19.15
N GLY A 7 -39.82 -47.81 20.40
CA GLY A 7 -40.64 -46.75 20.98
C GLY A 7 -41.28 -47.26 22.28
N ARG A 8 -41.52 -46.39 23.27
CA ARG A 8 -42.74 -46.40 24.11
C ARG A 8 -42.78 -45.28 25.14
N LEU A 9 -43.96 -44.65 25.15
CA LEU A 9 -44.53 -43.76 26.16
C LEU A 9 -44.47 -44.35 27.57
N LEU A 10 -44.34 -43.48 28.58
CA LEU A 10 -45.24 -43.35 29.74
C LEU A 10 -44.91 -42.04 30.47
N GLY A 11 -45.93 -41.19 30.64
CA GLY A 11 -45.78 -39.83 31.12
C GLY A 11 -45.69 -39.69 32.64
N ARG A 12 -45.22 -38.52 33.07
CA ARG A 12 -45.55 -37.91 34.36
C ARG A 12 -45.56 -36.39 34.20
N SER A 13 -46.71 -35.83 34.55
CA SER A 13 -47.06 -34.42 34.60
C SER A 13 -46.35 -33.71 35.77
N GLY A 14 -45.77 -32.54 35.51
CA GLY A 14 -45.35 -31.55 36.51
C GLY A 14 -46.04 -30.21 36.18
N PRO A 15 -46.31 -29.35 37.19
CA PRO A 15 -47.23 -28.21 37.04
C PRO A 15 -46.59 -27.04 36.30
N ALA A 16 -47.45 -26.30 35.62
CA ALA A 16 -47.19 -25.10 34.85
C ALA A 16 -47.00 -23.84 35.72
N ASP A 17 -46.57 -22.77 35.04
CA ASP A 17 -46.71 -21.35 35.37
C ASP A 17 -45.50 -20.66 36.02
N GLY A 18 -44.46 -20.47 35.20
CA GLY A 18 -43.73 -19.19 35.14
C GLY A 18 -44.07 -18.53 33.79
N PRO A 19 -44.17 -17.19 33.68
CA PRO A 19 -44.53 -16.55 32.43
C PRO A 19 -43.46 -16.88 31.39
N ASP A 20 -43.90 -17.59 30.35
CA ASP A 20 -43.16 -17.73 29.10
C ASP A 20 -42.90 -16.30 28.63
N LEU A 21 -41.65 -15.84 28.75
CA LEU A 21 -41.20 -14.63 28.08
C LEU A 21 -41.36 -14.96 26.61
N ALA A 22 -42.51 -14.59 26.06
CA ALA A 22 -42.81 -14.68 24.65
C ALA A 22 -41.56 -14.21 23.92
N ASP A 23 -40.99 -15.13 23.15
CA ASP A 23 -39.99 -14.88 22.14
C ASP A 23 -40.64 -13.86 21.19
N VAL A 24 -40.55 -12.57 21.55
CA VAL A 24 -41.06 -11.48 20.72
C VAL A 24 -40.14 -11.51 19.52
N ALA A 25 -40.55 -12.24 18.49
CA ALA A 25 -39.84 -12.33 17.23
C ALA A 25 -39.48 -10.90 16.82
N GLU A 26 -38.18 -10.60 16.79
CA GLU A 26 -37.71 -9.27 16.43
C GLU A 26 -38.37 -8.88 15.11
N PRO A 27 -38.92 -7.65 15.00
CA PRO A 27 -39.59 -7.21 13.79
C PRO A 27 -38.65 -7.40 12.60
N ARG A 28 -39.14 -7.98 11.51
CA ARG A 28 -38.37 -8.13 10.27
C ARG A 28 -39.06 -7.35 9.17
N LEU A 29 -38.30 -6.56 8.44
CA LEU A 29 -38.77 -5.77 7.31
C LEU A 29 -38.39 -6.46 6.00
N PRO A 30 -39.24 -6.39 4.95
CA PRO A 30 -38.89 -6.91 3.63
C PRO A 30 -37.73 -6.12 3.02
N VAL A 31 -36.98 -6.77 2.13
CA VAL A 31 -36.02 -6.09 1.28
C VAL A 31 -36.70 -4.96 0.49
N ASP A 32 -36.05 -3.81 0.42
CA ASP A 32 -36.57 -2.62 -0.24
C ASP A 32 -36.16 -2.62 -1.71
N THR A 33 -37.15 -2.77 -2.58
CA THR A 33 -37.01 -2.70 -4.04
C THR A 33 -37.43 -1.34 -4.60
N SER A 34 -37.81 -0.39 -3.75
CA SER A 34 -38.21 0.94 -4.19
C SER A 34 -37.00 1.79 -4.56
N PHE A 35 -37.20 2.71 -5.51
CA PHE A 35 -36.14 3.52 -6.08
C PHE A 35 -36.53 5.01 -6.05
N PRO A 36 -36.33 5.70 -4.93
CA PRO A 36 -36.72 7.10 -4.80
C PRO A 36 -35.89 7.99 -5.72
N SER A 37 -36.55 8.87 -6.48
CA SER A 37 -35.89 9.83 -7.38
C SER A 37 -35.77 11.24 -6.78
N ALA A 38 -36.23 11.43 -5.55
CA ALA A 38 -36.23 12.71 -4.85
C ALA A 38 -34.82 13.35 -4.83
N ARG A 39 -34.78 14.65 -5.09
CA ARG A 39 -33.53 15.43 -5.13
C ARG A 39 -33.02 15.71 -3.72
N PRO A 40 -31.69 15.88 -3.54
CA PRO A 40 -31.13 16.46 -2.34
C PRO A 40 -31.73 17.83 -2.00
N GLN A 41 -31.70 18.20 -0.73
CA GLN A 41 -32.27 19.45 -0.22
C GLN A 41 -31.20 20.26 0.49
N LEU A 42 -30.41 21.02 -0.29
CA LEU A 42 -29.27 21.76 0.24
C LEU A 42 -29.67 22.80 1.30
N ASP A 43 -28.85 22.92 2.34
CA ASP A 43 -28.99 24.01 3.31
C ASP A 43 -28.50 25.35 2.71
N PRO A 44 -29.08 26.49 3.12
CA PRO A 44 -28.69 27.80 2.60
C PRO A 44 -27.20 28.14 2.77
N ASP A 45 -26.57 27.64 3.84
CA ASP A 45 -25.16 27.88 4.21
C ASP A 45 -24.27 26.65 3.97
N ALA A 46 -24.65 25.78 3.03
CA ALA A 46 -23.96 24.50 2.76
C ALA A 46 -22.57 24.65 2.11
N GLU A 47 -22.13 25.88 1.82
CA GLU A 47 -20.83 26.14 1.20
C GLU A 47 -19.67 25.68 2.10
N GLY A 48 -18.73 24.94 1.52
CA GLY A 48 -17.58 24.39 2.27
C GLY A 48 -17.91 23.19 3.16
N THR A 49 -19.16 22.72 3.22
CA THR A 49 -19.53 21.51 3.96
C THR A 49 -19.65 20.29 3.04
N PHE A 50 -19.48 19.10 3.62
CA PHE A 50 -19.73 17.84 2.92
C PHE A 50 -20.47 16.82 3.79
N ASP A 51 -21.32 16.03 3.15
CA ASP A 51 -21.97 14.85 3.73
C ASP A 51 -21.27 13.59 3.22
N VAL A 52 -21.36 12.51 4.00
CA VAL A 52 -20.85 11.18 3.61
C VAL A 52 -21.99 10.18 3.57
N VAL A 53 -22.16 9.51 2.43
CA VAL A 53 -23.03 8.33 2.29
C VAL A 53 -22.16 7.09 2.45
N VAL A 54 -22.38 6.35 3.54
CA VAL A 54 -21.73 5.07 3.81
C VAL A 54 -22.64 3.95 3.30
N THR A 55 -22.34 3.38 2.14
CA THR A 55 -23.03 2.16 1.69
C THR A 55 -22.44 0.96 2.40
N VAL A 56 -23.28 0.02 2.83
CA VAL A 56 -22.82 -1.14 3.60
C VAL A 56 -23.61 -2.38 3.23
N SER A 57 -22.93 -3.48 2.92
CA SER A 57 -23.61 -4.75 2.66
C SER A 57 -24.23 -5.29 3.94
N GLU A 58 -25.37 -5.97 3.86
CA GLU A 58 -26.04 -6.51 5.05
C GLU A 58 -25.13 -7.38 5.93
N PRO A 59 -24.29 -8.29 5.38
CA PRO A 59 -23.35 -9.05 6.20
C PRO A 59 -22.34 -8.17 6.94
N THR A 60 -21.83 -7.11 6.31
CA THR A 60 -20.88 -6.16 6.92
C THR A 60 -21.57 -5.27 7.96
N LEU A 61 -22.81 -4.86 7.71
CA LEU A 61 -23.63 -4.09 8.65
C LEU A 61 -23.81 -4.88 9.96
N ARG A 62 -24.18 -6.16 9.84
CA ARG A 62 -24.49 -7.04 10.98
C ARG A 62 -23.32 -7.19 11.95
N VAL A 63 -22.10 -7.20 11.45
CA VAL A 63 -20.88 -7.31 12.28
C VAL A 63 -20.28 -5.95 12.65
N GLY A 64 -20.95 -4.83 12.35
CA GLY A 64 -20.49 -3.49 12.67
C GLY A 64 -19.30 -3.00 11.82
N GLY A 65 -19.03 -3.63 10.67
CA GLY A 65 -17.85 -3.31 9.84
C GLY A 65 -17.84 -1.92 9.20
N HIS A 66 -18.93 -1.16 9.32
CA HIS A 66 -19.06 0.22 8.84
C HIS A 66 -18.72 1.28 9.90
N LEU A 67 -18.60 0.89 11.18
CA LEU A 67 -18.47 1.83 12.29
C LEU A 67 -17.15 2.63 12.23
N ASP A 68 -16.06 1.99 11.79
CA ASP A 68 -14.78 2.68 11.61
C ASP A 68 -14.84 3.73 10.49
N VAL A 69 -15.58 3.44 9.41
CA VAL A 69 -15.80 4.37 8.30
C VAL A 69 -16.64 5.57 8.75
N VAL A 70 -17.69 5.33 9.53
CA VAL A 70 -18.50 6.40 10.13
C VAL A 70 -17.63 7.29 11.01
N ARG A 71 -16.79 6.70 11.87
CA ARG A 71 -15.89 7.45 12.74
C ARG A 71 -14.90 8.30 11.94
N ALA A 72 -14.23 7.70 10.97
CA ALA A 72 -13.27 8.40 10.12
C ALA A 72 -13.91 9.58 9.35
N ALA A 73 -15.13 9.39 8.80
CA ALA A 73 -15.87 10.45 8.15
C ALA A 73 -16.16 11.63 9.09
N ARG A 74 -16.54 11.35 10.35
CA ARG A 74 -16.79 12.38 11.37
C ARG A 74 -15.51 13.11 11.78
N GLU A 75 -14.43 12.36 12.00
CA GLU A 75 -13.12 12.93 12.34
C GLU A 75 -12.58 13.82 11.21
N ALA A 76 -12.90 13.50 9.95
CA ALA A 76 -12.63 14.33 8.79
C ALA A 76 -13.56 15.54 8.62
N GLY A 77 -14.54 15.72 9.51
CA GLY A 77 -15.43 16.89 9.53
C GLY A 77 -16.72 16.76 8.70
N ALA A 78 -17.19 15.55 8.38
CA ALA A 78 -18.47 15.36 7.71
C ALA A 78 -19.64 15.92 8.53
N ALA A 79 -20.45 16.79 7.90
CA ALA A 79 -21.61 17.41 8.54
C ALA A 79 -22.68 16.37 8.89
N THR A 80 -22.99 15.50 7.93
CA THR A 80 -23.87 14.34 8.13
C THR A 80 -23.21 13.07 7.59
N VAL A 81 -23.32 11.97 8.35
CA VAL A 81 -22.98 10.63 7.87
C VAL A 81 -24.25 9.80 7.77
N VAL A 82 -24.61 9.44 6.53
CA VAL A 82 -25.80 8.65 6.20
C VAL A 82 -25.39 7.22 5.91
N VAL A 83 -25.78 6.28 6.77
CA VAL A 83 -25.56 4.85 6.54
C VAL A 83 -26.74 4.27 5.77
N SER A 84 -26.45 3.58 4.67
CA SER A 84 -27.46 2.91 3.86
C SER A 84 -27.09 1.46 3.56
N ALA A 85 -27.92 0.54 4.06
CA ALA A 85 -27.70 -0.89 3.91
C ALA A 85 -28.22 -1.42 2.58
N HIS A 86 -27.52 -2.40 2.01
CA HIS A 86 -27.94 -3.10 0.80
C HIS A 86 -27.60 -4.59 0.82
N ASP A 87 -28.31 -5.37 0.02
CA ASP A 87 -27.99 -6.77 -0.26
C ASP A 87 -28.32 -7.11 -1.71
N VAL A 88 -27.29 -7.12 -2.58
CA VAL A 88 -27.40 -7.45 -4.02
C VAL A 88 -27.72 -8.92 -4.28
N HIS A 89 -27.65 -9.77 -3.24
CA HIS A 89 -27.99 -11.18 -3.29
C HIS A 89 -29.39 -11.47 -2.72
N ALA A 90 -30.10 -10.45 -2.24
CA ALA A 90 -31.45 -10.60 -1.73
C ALA A 90 -32.40 -11.18 -2.79
N GLY A 91 -33.14 -12.22 -2.40
CA GLY A 91 -34.33 -12.67 -3.13
C GLY A 91 -35.57 -11.81 -2.78
N PRO A 92 -36.66 -11.87 -3.58
CA PRO A 92 -37.88 -11.07 -3.36
C PRO A 92 -38.56 -11.28 -2.01
N THR A 93 -38.30 -12.41 -1.35
CA THR A 93 -38.87 -12.78 -0.04
C THR A 93 -37.90 -12.55 1.11
N SER A 94 -36.73 -11.94 0.86
CA SER A 94 -35.74 -11.68 1.90
C SER A 94 -36.29 -10.66 2.90
N THR A 95 -36.04 -10.92 4.17
CA THR A 95 -36.41 -10.02 5.27
C THR A 95 -35.22 -9.85 6.20
N TYR A 96 -35.09 -8.67 6.80
CA TYR A 96 -33.97 -8.33 7.68
C TYR A 96 -34.48 -7.61 8.94
N PRO A 97 -33.73 -7.67 10.06
CA PRO A 97 -33.97 -6.75 11.17
C PRO A 97 -33.92 -5.29 10.70
N PRO A 98 -34.72 -4.37 11.28
CA PRO A 98 -34.63 -2.95 10.99
C PRO A 98 -33.21 -2.43 11.18
N VAL A 99 -32.72 -1.69 10.18
CA VAL A 99 -31.47 -0.94 10.29
C VAL A 99 -31.68 0.15 11.33
N ALA A 100 -31.02 0.02 12.48
CA ALA A 100 -31.20 0.92 13.61
C ALA A 100 -30.33 2.18 13.45
N ALA A 101 -30.94 3.34 13.68
CA ALA A 101 -30.18 4.58 13.86
C ALA A 101 -29.44 4.57 15.20
N GLY A 102 -28.29 5.24 15.24
CA GLY A 102 -27.52 5.48 16.45
C GLY A 102 -27.43 6.98 16.75
N PRO A 103 -26.95 7.38 17.94
CA PRO A 103 -26.81 8.79 18.30
C PRO A 103 -25.98 9.59 17.28
N ASP A 104 -25.02 8.93 16.62
CA ASP A 104 -24.08 9.58 15.69
C ASP A 104 -24.31 9.21 14.20
N VAL A 105 -25.32 8.37 13.91
CA VAL A 105 -25.58 7.78 12.59
C VAL A 105 -27.00 8.05 12.12
N VAL A 106 -27.11 8.77 11.00
CA VAL A 106 -28.38 8.87 10.27
C VAL A 106 -28.50 7.65 9.39
N VAL A 107 -29.59 6.90 9.52
CA VAL A 107 -29.87 5.74 8.66
C VAL A 107 -30.79 6.19 7.53
N ALA A 108 -30.42 5.86 6.28
CA ALA A 108 -31.21 6.23 5.11
C ALA A 108 -32.64 5.69 5.20
N ARG A 109 -32.78 4.41 5.55
CA ARG A 109 -34.05 3.71 5.80
C ARG A 109 -33.87 2.57 6.78
N ALA A 110 -34.93 2.23 7.50
CA ALA A 110 -34.95 1.04 8.34
C ALA A 110 -34.86 -0.28 7.53
N THR A 111 -35.13 -0.24 6.22
CA THR A 111 -35.07 -1.39 5.32
C THR A 111 -33.69 -1.54 4.66
N VAL A 112 -33.35 -2.76 4.25
CA VAL A 112 -32.15 -3.06 3.43
C VAL A 112 -32.52 -2.96 1.94
N ALA A 113 -31.79 -2.16 1.17
CA ALA A 113 -32.04 -2.01 -0.27
C ALA A 113 -31.62 -3.26 -1.07
N ALA A 114 -32.37 -3.62 -2.10
CA ALA A 114 -32.05 -4.77 -2.97
C ALA A 114 -30.84 -4.53 -3.89
N THR A 115 -30.38 -3.27 -4.01
CA THR A 115 -29.28 -2.87 -4.89
C THR A 115 -28.42 -1.79 -4.23
N TRP A 116 -27.16 -1.69 -4.64
CA TRP A 116 -26.29 -0.58 -4.22
C TRP A 116 -26.85 0.77 -4.65
N GLY A 117 -27.34 0.87 -5.90
CA GLY A 117 -27.98 2.08 -6.40
C GLY A 117 -29.21 2.48 -5.59
N GLY A 118 -30.00 1.51 -5.10
CA GLY A 118 -31.17 1.76 -4.25
C GLY A 118 -30.78 2.32 -2.89
N ALA A 119 -29.68 1.84 -2.31
CA ALA A 119 -29.12 2.40 -1.08
C ALA A 119 -28.68 3.87 -1.27
N VAL A 120 -27.96 4.18 -2.34
CA VAL A 120 -27.60 5.58 -2.64
C VAL A 120 -28.84 6.43 -2.89
N ALA A 121 -29.82 5.93 -3.65
CA ALA A 121 -31.07 6.62 -3.92
C ALA A 121 -31.84 6.95 -2.63
N ALA A 122 -31.89 6.02 -1.68
CA ALA A 122 -32.53 6.20 -0.39
C ALA A 122 -31.85 7.29 0.47
N ALA A 123 -30.54 7.46 0.35
CA ALA A 123 -29.79 8.47 1.08
C ALA A 123 -29.97 9.90 0.50
N ARG A 124 -30.20 10.04 -0.82
CA ARG A 124 -30.26 11.34 -1.52
C ARG A 124 -31.14 12.41 -0.85
N PRO A 125 -32.36 12.12 -0.36
CA PRO A 125 -33.22 13.14 0.25
C PRO A 125 -32.72 13.67 1.60
N LEU A 126 -31.75 12.99 2.21
CA LEU A 126 -31.16 13.35 3.49
C LEU A 126 -29.91 14.23 3.36
N LEU A 127 -29.42 14.42 2.13
CA LEU A 127 -28.22 15.19 1.84
C LEU A 127 -28.54 16.69 1.86
N ARG A 128 -27.74 17.44 2.63
CA ARG A 128 -27.90 18.87 2.94
C ARG A 128 -26.66 19.69 2.58
N SER A 129 -25.48 19.09 2.60
CA SER A 129 -24.20 19.76 2.32
C SER A 129 -23.96 20.03 0.82
N ALA A 130 -23.05 20.93 0.47
CA ALA A 130 -22.74 21.26 -0.93
C ALA A 130 -22.05 20.10 -1.68
N VAL A 131 -21.29 19.29 -0.96
CA VAL A 131 -20.56 18.14 -1.48
C VAL A 131 -21.07 16.85 -0.81
N THR A 132 -21.11 15.77 -1.58
CA THR A 132 -21.38 14.42 -1.07
C THR A 132 -20.23 13.51 -1.44
N VAL A 133 -19.68 12.84 -0.44
CA VAL A 133 -18.76 11.71 -0.63
C VAL A 133 -19.56 10.42 -0.47
N VAL A 134 -19.50 9.54 -1.45
CA VAL A 134 -20.02 8.17 -1.34
C VAL A 134 -18.84 7.25 -1.07
N GLN A 135 -18.94 6.44 -0.03
CA GLN A 135 -17.94 5.43 0.31
C GLN A 135 -18.62 4.14 0.73
N ASP A 136 -18.27 3.03 0.10
CA ASP A 136 -18.67 1.72 0.59
C ASP A 136 -17.82 1.28 1.77
N ALA A 137 -18.46 0.66 2.77
CA ALA A 137 -17.81 0.20 3.99
C ALA A 137 -16.73 -0.88 3.74
N SER A 138 -16.68 -1.48 2.56
CA SER A 138 -15.59 -2.38 2.14
C SER A 138 -14.32 -1.66 1.72
N ILE A 139 -14.32 -0.33 1.58
CA ILE A 139 -13.17 0.49 1.19
C ILE A 139 -12.71 1.29 2.41
N GLU A 140 -11.49 1.00 2.86
CA GLU A 140 -10.81 1.76 3.91
C GLU A 140 -10.06 2.95 3.28
N LEU A 141 -10.19 4.13 3.89
CA LEU A 141 -9.56 5.35 3.42
C LEU A 141 -8.57 5.88 4.47
N PRO A 142 -7.42 6.45 4.05
CA PRO A 142 -6.54 7.18 4.96
C PRO A 142 -7.16 8.53 5.36
N ASP A 143 -6.73 9.08 6.49
CA ASP A 143 -7.30 10.29 7.12
C ASP A 143 -7.44 11.49 6.16
N THR A 144 -6.49 11.67 5.25
CA THR A 144 -6.49 12.80 4.31
C THR A 144 -7.42 12.61 3.10
N ALA A 145 -8.00 11.43 2.91
CA ALA A 145 -8.68 11.06 1.66
C ALA A 145 -9.92 11.92 1.39
N TYR A 146 -10.78 12.14 2.40
CA TYR A 146 -11.99 12.94 2.23
C TYR A 146 -11.65 14.35 1.75
N HIS A 147 -10.71 15.03 2.41
CA HIS A 147 -10.30 16.37 2.03
C HIS A 147 -9.70 16.42 0.62
N ARG A 148 -8.91 15.41 0.22
CA ARG A 148 -8.37 15.35 -1.15
C ARG A 148 -9.47 15.17 -2.20
N LEU A 149 -10.46 14.30 -1.95
CA LEU A 149 -11.58 14.09 -2.87
C LEU A 149 -12.44 15.35 -3.00
N VAL A 150 -12.77 16.00 -1.87
CA VAL A 150 -13.56 17.23 -1.86
C VAL A 150 -12.80 18.37 -2.55
N ALA A 151 -11.50 18.54 -2.28
CA ALA A 151 -10.68 19.60 -2.87
C ALA A 151 -10.45 19.44 -4.38
N ALA A 152 -10.60 18.23 -4.92
CA ALA A 152 -10.47 18.00 -6.37
C ALA A 152 -11.69 18.51 -7.15
N LEU A 153 -12.86 18.63 -6.52
CA LEU A 153 -14.07 19.15 -7.17
C LEU A 153 -13.90 20.62 -7.51
N GLY A 154 -14.44 21.05 -8.67
CA GLY A 154 -14.34 22.44 -9.09
C GLY A 154 -13.03 22.81 -9.78
N THR A 155 -12.04 21.92 -9.78
CA THR A 155 -10.76 22.17 -10.45
C THR A 155 -10.87 22.05 -11.97
N PRO A 156 -10.12 22.86 -12.74
CA PRO A 156 -10.11 22.75 -14.19
C PRO A 156 -9.38 21.49 -14.65
N THR A 157 -9.96 20.76 -15.60
CA THR A 157 -9.34 19.61 -16.27
C THR A 157 -8.46 20.04 -17.44
N ALA A 158 -7.70 19.11 -18.00
CA ALA A 158 -6.83 19.38 -19.15
C ALA A 158 -7.58 19.91 -20.38
N ASP A 159 -8.86 19.57 -20.53
CA ASP A 159 -9.73 20.03 -21.62
C ASP A 159 -10.46 21.35 -21.27
N GLY A 160 -10.12 22.00 -20.15
CA GLY A 160 -10.71 23.26 -19.70
C GLY A 160 -12.13 23.12 -19.12
N ARG A 161 -12.61 21.88 -18.94
CA ARG A 161 -13.86 21.58 -18.23
C ARG A 161 -13.61 21.53 -16.73
N GLU A 162 -14.67 21.31 -15.95
CA GLU A 162 -14.57 21.24 -14.49
C GLU A 162 -14.65 19.79 -14.01
N ALA A 163 -13.87 19.45 -12.99
CA ALA A 163 -14.00 18.19 -12.25
C ALA A 163 -15.32 18.19 -11.47
N ARG A 164 -16.31 17.40 -11.93
CA ARG A 164 -17.63 17.26 -11.29
C ARG A 164 -17.73 16.01 -10.42
N VAL A 165 -16.91 15.02 -10.70
CA VAL A 165 -16.77 13.80 -9.91
C VAL A 165 -15.28 13.56 -9.66
N ALA A 166 -14.91 13.39 -8.40
CA ALA A 166 -13.57 13.01 -7.99
C ALA A 166 -13.62 11.60 -7.40
N LEU A 167 -12.98 10.62 -8.04
CA LEU A 167 -12.98 9.22 -7.58
C LEU A 167 -11.65 8.83 -6.96
N ALA A 168 -11.71 8.06 -5.88
CA ALA A 168 -10.51 7.53 -5.25
C ALA A 168 -9.89 6.47 -6.16
N VAL A 169 -8.56 6.51 -6.31
CA VAL A 169 -7.82 5.32 -6.77
C VAL A 169 -7.84 4.30 -5.63
N VAL A 170 -8.38 3.11 -5.90
CA VAL A 170 -8.52 2.04 -4.91
C VAL A 170 -7.49 0.94 -5.20
N ARG A 171 -6.93 0.37 -4.13
CA ARG A 171 -5.91 -0.67 -4.15
C ARG A 171 -6.45 -1.97 -3.53
N THR A 172 -5.86 -3.10 -3.92
CA THR A 172 -6.05 -4.39 -3.23
C THR A 172 -5.20 -4.42 -1.95
N PRO A 173 -5.44 -5.38 -1.04
CA PRO A 173 -4.57 -5.59 0.13
C PRO A 173 -3.11 -5.91 -0.21
N ASP A 174 -2.84 -6.35 -1.45
CA ASP A 174 -1.49 -6.64 -1.96
C ASP A 174 -0.78 -5.37 -2.50
N ASP A 175 -1.36 -4.18 -2.29
CA ASP A 175 -0.87 -2.85 -2.70
C ASP A 175 -0.75 -2.63 -4.22
N VAL A 176 -1.41 -3.47 -5.02
CA VAL A 176 -1.65 -3.22 -6.44
C VAL A 176 -2.99 -2.50 -6.64
N VAL A 177 -3.12 -1.75 -7.72
CA VAL A 177 -4.31 -1.00 -8.07
C VAL A 177 -5.48 -1.96 -8.31
N ALA A 178 -6.57 -1.79 -7.57
CA ALA A 178 -7.85 -2.44 -7.86
C ALA A 178 -8.54 -1.72 -9.01
N SER A 179 -8.61 -0.39 -8.94
CA SER A 179 -9.05 0.48 -10.02
C SER A 179 -8.58 1.93 -9.85
N ALA A 180 -8.22 2.57 -10.96
CA ALA A 180 -8.02 4.01 -11.07
C ALA A 180 -9.17 4.72 -11.83
N GLY A 181 -10.32 4.05 -12.00
CA GLY A 181 -11.48 4.52 -12.74
C GLY A 181 -12.00 3.48 -13.73
N ALA A 182 -13.19 3.72 -14.27
CA ALA A 182 -13.80 2.90 -15.29
C ALA A 182 -13.15 3.15 -16.67
N VAL A 183 -13.06 2.09 -17.47
CA VAL A 183 -12.82 2.13 -18.91
C VAL A 183 -14.03 1.52 -19.61
N LEU A 184 -14.52 2.14 -20.69
CA LEU A 184 -15.53 1.52 -21.55
C LEU A 184 -14.84 0.86 -22.76
N PRO A 185 -14.61 -0.47 -22.75
CA PRO A 185 -13.80 -1.11 -23.79
C PRO A 185 -14.51 -1.13 -25.15
N GLN A 186 -15.84 -1.23 -25.12
CA GLN A 186 -16.71 -1.16 -26.29
C GLN A 186 -18.10 -0.68 -25.85
N GLY A 187 -18.84 -0.07 -26.77
CA GLY A 187 -20.21 0.37 -26.50
C GLY A 187 -21.09 -0.79 -26.03
N SER A 188 -21.92 -0.54 -25.01
CA SER A 188 -22.81 -1.50 -24.32
C SER A 188 -22.15 -2.65 -23.54
N ALA A 189 -20.82 -2.76 -23.49
CA ALA A 189 -20.15 -3.74 -22.64
C ALA A 189 -19.96 -3.23 -21.20
N PRO A 190 -19.88 -4.14 -20.20
CA PRO A 190 -19.44 -3.80 -18.86
C PRO A 190 -18.14 -3.00 -18.87
N VAL A 191 -18.00 -2.08 -17.91
CA VAL A 191 -16.76 -1.33 -17.75
C VAL A 191 -15.65 -2.21 -17.20
N ALA A 192 -14.42 -1.94 -17.64
CA ALA A 192 -13.20 -2.51 -17.07
C ALA A 192 -12.59 -1.53 -16.05
N ALA A 193 -11.76 -2.04 -15.16
CA ALA A 193 -11.00 -1.23 -14.20
C ALA A 193 -9.69 -0.74 -14.84
N LEU A 194 -9.50 0.58 -14.90
CA LEU A 194 -8.28 1.22 -15.38
C LEU A 194 -7.11 0.87 -14.44
N LEU A 195 -5.97 0.48 -15.00
CA LEU A 195 -4.76 0.09 -14.27
C LEU A 195 -4.94 -1.09 -13.29
N ARG A 196 -5.97 -1.93 -13.42
CA ARG A 196 -6.13 -3.12 -12.58
C ARG A 196 -4.85 -3.97 -12.55
N GLY A 197 -4.33 -4.23 -11.36
CA GLY A 197 -3.11 -5.02 -11.14
C GLY A 197 -1.79 -4.30 -11.47
N HIS A 198 -1.83 -3.00 -11.73
CA HIS A 198 -0.63 -2.16 -11.80
C HIS A 198 -0.13 -1.80 -10.40
N PRO A 199 1.16 -1.48 -10.25
CA PRO A 199 1.69 -0.94 -9.00
C PRO A 199 1.13 0.46 -8.69
N ALA A 200 1.13 0.82 -7.41
CA ALA A 200 0.62 2.08 -6.91
C ALA A 200 1.22 3.31 -7.62
N GLU A 201 2.51 3.28 -7.94
CA GLU A 201 3.23 4.40 -8.56
C GLU A 201 2.73 4.73 -9.98
N ASP A 202 2.12 3.78 -10.69
CA ASP A 202 1.49 4.06 -11.97
C ASP A 202 0.22 4.90 -11.76
N ALA A 203 -0.60 4.55 -10.77
CA ALA A 203 -1.84 5.28 -10.51
C ALA A 203 -1.60 6.61 -9.80
N ASP A 204 -0.57 6.74 -8.97
CA ASP A 204 -0.20 8.01 -8.32
C ASP A 204 0.14 9.11 -9.37
N ARG A 205 0.60 8.71 -10.57
CA ARG A 205 0.84 9.61 -11.70
C ARG A 205 -0.43 10.03 -12.46
N LEU A 206 -1.59 9.49 -12.10
CA LEU A 206 -2.89 9.84 -12.67
C LEU A 206 -3.65 10.90 -11.85
N ASP A 207 -3.00 11.59 -10.92
CA ASP A 207 -3.64 12.67 -10.16
C ASP A 207 -4.26 13.73 -11.09
N GLY A 208 -5.58 13.95 -10.93
CA GLY A 208 -6.36 14.85 -11.78
C GLY A 208 -6.53 14.37 -13.24
N ALA A 209 -6.24 13.11 -13.56
CA ALA A 209 -6.49 12.55 -14.88
C ALA A 209 -7.99 12.37 -15.12
N VAL A 210 -8.47 12.82 -16.28
CA VAL A 210 -9.84 12.57 -16.71
C VAL A 210 -9.98 11.09 -17.06
N VAL A 211 -11.00 10.45 -16.49
CA VAL A 211 -11.38 9.06 -16.73
C VAL A 211 -12.85 8.98 -17.09
N PHE A 212 -13.29 7.83 -17.62
CA PHE A 212 -14.64 7.71 -18.15
C PHE A 212 -15.69 7.88 -17.05
N ALA A 213 -15.55 7.09 -15.98
CA ALA A 213 -16.41 7.10 -14.80
C ALA A 213 -15.65 6.51 -13.60
N ALA A 214 -16.28 6.42 -12.43
CA ALA A 214 -15.82 5.54 -11.36
C ALA A 214 -16.39 4.13 -11.56
N ASP A 215 -15.70 3.09 -11.13
CA ASP A 215 -16.20 1.70 -11.08
C ASP A 215 -16.09 1.10 -9.67
N GLU A 216 -15.54 1.89 -8.74
CA GLU A 216 -15.43 1.63 -7.31
C GLU A 216 -16.34 2.62 -6.54
N PRO A 217 -17.12 2.17 -5.55
CA PRO A 217 -18.05 3.01 -4.78
C PRO A 217 -17.30 3.89 -3.76
N CYS A 218 -16.37 4.72 -4.23
CA CYS A 218 -15.60 5.67 -3.45
C CYS A 218 -15.29 6.93 -4.26
N PHE A 219 -16.14 7.95 -4.14
CA PHE A 219 -16.04 9.17 -4.93
C PHE A 219 -16.74 10.36 -4.25
N ALA A 220 -16.33 11.58 -4.58
CA ALA A 220 -16.98 12.82 -4.20
C ALA A 220 -17.65 13.47 -5.41
N VAL A 221 -18.79 14.13 -5.18
CA VAL A 221 -19.54 14.92 -6.16
C VAL A 221 -20.11 16.17 -5.52
N ARG A 222 -20.46 17.17 -6.32
CA ARG A 222 -21.39 18.19 -5.83
C ARG A 222 -22.77 17.61 -5.67
N THR A 223 -23.36 17.83 -4.51
CA THR A 223 -24.64 17.23 -4.13
C THR A 223 -25.78 17.65 -5.07
N ALA A 224 -25.74 18.89 -5.59
CA ALA A 224 -26.71 19.37 -6.57
C ALA A 224 -26.69 18.59 -7.90
N ASP A 225 -25.52 18.06 -8.29
CA ASP A 225 -25.32 17.38 -9.57
C ASP A 225 -25.55 15.86 -9.46
N LEU A 226 -25.65 15.32 -8.23
CA LEU A 226 -25.77 13.87 -7.98
C LEU A 226 -26.98 13.28 -8.69
N ALA A 227 -26.70 12.53 -9.77
CA ALA A 227 -27.70 11.91 -10.62
C ALA A 227 -28.53 10.85 -9.87
N VAL A 228 -29.60 10.38 -10.52
CA VAL A 228 -30.40 9.26 -10.00
C VAL A 228 -29.66 7.96 -10.34
N PRO A 229 -29.35 7.09 -9.38
CA PRO A 229 -28.71 5.81 -9.67
C PRO A 229 -29.59 4.91 -10.55
N VAL A 230 -29.01 3.86 -11.14
CA VAL A 230 -29.75 2.84 -11.90
C VAL A 230 -30.09 1.63 -11.00
N PRO A 231 -31.25 0.97 -11.18
CA PRO A 231 -31.74 -0.07 -10.27
C PRO A 231 -31.18 -1.47 -10.55
N THR A 232 -29.85 -1.59 -10.69
CA THR A 232 -29.20 -2.88 -10.99
C THR A 232 -28.52 -3.50 -9.76
N VAL A 233 -28.48 -4.82 -9.72
CA VAL A 233 -27.67 -5.60 -8.75
C VAL A 233 -26.18 -5.62 -9.10
N ASP A 234 -25.79 -5.19 -10.31
CA ASP A 234 -24.39 -5.04 -10.72
C ASP A 234 -23.84 -3.70 -10.18
N THR A 235 -23.15 -3.76 -9.05
CA THR A 235 -22.67 -2.58 -8.33
C THR A 235 -21.70 -1.77 -9.18
N ARG A 236 -20.80 -2.44 -9.91
CA ARG A 236 -19.85 -1.77 -10.81
C ARG A 236 -20.56 -0.90 -11.86
N THR A 237 -21.60 -1.44 -12.51
CA THR A 237 -22.43 -0.72 -13.48
C THR A 237 -23.20 0.41 -12.82
N ALA A 238 -23.76 0.18 -11.62
CA ALA A 238 -24.47 1.22 -10.88
C ALA A 238 -23.58 2.43 -10.56
N VAL A 239 -22.34 2.19 -10.11
CA VAL A 239 -21.34 3.23 -9.81
C VAL A 239 -20.94 3.98 -11.10
N ALA A 240 -20.62 3.25 -12.17
CA ALA A 240 -20.16 3.84 -13.43
C ALA A 240 -21.24 4.71 -14.09
N ARG A 241 -22.48 4.24 -14.10
CA ARG A 241 -23.62 5.03 -14.59
C ARG A 241 -23.84 6.27 -13.73
N LEU A 242 -23.91 6.11 -12.40
CA LEU A 242 -24.16 7.22 -11.50
C LEU A 242 -23.12 8.33 -11.65
N THR A 243 -21.83 7.97 -11.69
CA THR A 243 -20.74 8.96 -11.78
C THR A 243 -20.65 9.62 -13.15
N ARG A 244 -20.77 8.86 -14.25
CA ARG A 244 -20.82 9.45 -15.60
C ARG A 244 -22.03 10.37 -15.79
N ASP A 245 -23.21 9.91 -15.38
CA ASP A 245 -24.45 10.69 -15.50
C ASP A 245 -24.40 11.96 -14.64
N THR A 246 -23.75 11.90 -13.46
CA THR A 246 -23.49 13.08 -12.61
C THR A 246 -22.57 14.08 -13.31
N ALA A 247 -21.46 13.61 -13.89
CA ALA A 247 -20.54 14.49 -14.60
C ALA A 247 -21.16 15.11 -15.85
N ASP A 248 -21.96 14.34 -16.61
CA ASP A 248 -22.67 14.81 -17.80
C ASP A 248 -23.76 15.83 -17.45
N ALA A 249 -24.52 15.61 -16.38
CA ALA A 249 -25.51 16.57 -15.89
C ALA A 249 -24.88 17.93 -15.53
N GLY A 250 -23.67 17.90 -14.96
CA GLY A 250 -22.88 19.09 -14.67
C GLY A 250 -22.08 19.63 -15.86
N ALA A 251 -22.18 19.03 -17.06
CA ALA A 251 -21.35 19.33 -18.22
C ALA A 251 -19.82 19.35 -17.93
N GLY A 252 -19.34 18.46 -17.06
CA GLY A 252 -17.91 18.32 -16.76
C GLY A 252 -17.42 16.86 -16.76
N ASP A 253 -16.36 16.62 -15.98
CA ASP A 253 -15.56 15.39 -16.08
C ASP A 253 -15.50 14.61 -14.76
N CYS A 254 -15.18 13.32 -14.90
CA CYS A 254 -14.75 12.47 -13.80
C CYS A 254 -13.21 12.48 -13.75
N VAL A 255 -12.63 12.69 -12.56
CA VAL A 255 -11.18 12.72 -12.37
C VAL A 255 -10.72 11.69 -11.35
N ALA A 256 -9.62 11.00 -11.64
CA ALA A 256 -8.96 10.09 -10.72
C ALA A 256 -8.14 10.88 -9.68
N VAL A 257 -8.29 10.52 -8.41
CA VAL A 257 -7.59 11.15 -7.28
C VAL A 257 -6.88 10.07 -6.47
N PRO A 258 -5.56 9.93 -6.61
CA PRO A 258 -4.76 9.06 -5.76
C PRO A 258 -4.78 9.57 -4.32
N VAL A 259 -5.57 8.94 -3.46
CA VAL A 259 -5.73 9.34 -2.05
C VAL A 259 -4.77 8.63 -1.09
N GLY A 260 -3.78 7.90 -1.62
CA GLY A 260 -2.86 7.08 -0.84
C GLY A 260 -3.37 5.65 -0.67
N ARG A 261 -3.37 5.14 0.57
CA ARG A 261 -3.69 3.75 0.91
C ARG A 261 -5.20 3.49 1.04
N ALA A 262 -5.93 3.71 -0.04
CA ALA A 262 -7.33 3.33 -0.11
C ALA A 262 -7.45 1.83 -0.45
N TYR A 263 -7.73 0.98 0.55
CA TYR A 263 -7.75 -0.46 0.37
C TYR A 263 -9.17 -1.03 0.36
N ARG A 264 -9.46 -1.83 -0.66
CA ARG A 264 -10.68 -2.64 -0.71
C ARG A 264 -10.46 -3.94 0.06
N ARG A 265 -11.19 -4.13 1.16
CA ARG A 265 -11.14 -5.33 2.03
C ARG A 265 -11.79 -6.57 1.40
N SER A 266 -12.61 -6.40 0.37
CA SER A 266 -13.29 -7.52 -0.31
C SER A 266 -13.44 -7.23 -1.80
N ALA A 267 -12.96 -8.16 -2.64
CA ALA A 267 -13.02 -8.01 -4.09
C ALA A 267 -14.46 -7.77 -4.58
N LEU A 268 -14.64 -6.78 -5.45
CA LEU A 268 -15.91 -6.60 -6.16
C LEU A 268 -16.04 -7.72 -7.19
N ARG A 269 -16.87 -8.73 -6.88
CA ARG A 269 -17.13 -9.85 -7.79
C ARG A 269 -18.61 -9.90 -8.13
N GLU A 270 -18.95 -9.30 -9.25
CA GLU A 270 -20.30 -9.38 -9.78
C GLU A 270 -20.61 -10.81 -10.23
N ARG A 271 -21.76 -11.34 -9.79
CA ARG A 271 -22.16 -12.73 -10.05
C ARG A 271 -23.13 -12.86 -11.21
N ARG A 272 -23.79 -11.78 -11.61
CA ARG A 272 -24.82 -11.77 -12.66
C ARG A 272 -24.97 -10.36 -13.23
N TYR A 273 -25.25 -10.31 -14.53
CA TYR A 273 -25.59 -9.09 -15.23
C TYR A 273 -27.10 -9.13 -15.49
N ASP A 274 -27.84 -8.33 -14.74
CA ASP A 274 -29.30 -8.30 -14.82
C ASP A 274 -29.80 -7.47 -16.01
N THR A 275 -31.11 -7.51 -16.25
CA THR A 275 -31.74 -6.78 -17.36
C THR A 275 -31.60 -5.26 -17.19
N ASP A 276 -31.55 -4.77 -15.96
CA ASP A 276 -31.39 -3.36 -15.65
C ASP A 276 -29.96 -2.88 -15.99
N ALA A 277 -28.93 -3.66 -15.68
CA ALA A 277 -27.57 -3.38 -16.13
C ALA A 277 -27.49 -3.34 -17.66
N ALA A 278 -28.08 -4.34 -18.35
CA ALA A 278 -28.13 -4.40 -19.80
C ALA A 278 -28.77 -3.16 -20.43
N THR A 279 -29.87 -2.71 -19.85
CA THR A 279 -30.58 -1.51 -20.28
C THR A 279 -29.74 -0.25 -20.03
N ALA A 280 -29.09 -0.17 -18.86
CA ALA A 280 -28.25 0.96 -18.50
C ALA A 280 -27.02 1.11 -19.40
N LEU A 281 -26.35 0.00 -19.76
CA LEU A 281 -25.20 0.05 -20.68
C LEU A 281 -25.61 0.28 -22.13
N ALA A 282 -26.85 -0.01 -22.52
CA ALA A 282 -27.35 0.30 -23.86
C ALA A 282 -27.34 1.81 -24.15
N ALA A 283 -27.38 2.66 -23.13
CA ALA A 283 -27.22 4.11 -23.26
C ALA A 283 -25.80 4.52 -23.72
N TRP A 284 -24.82 3.63 -23.63
CA TRP A 284 -23.45 3.83 -24.14
C TRP A 284 -23.17 3.06 -25.44
N ARG A 285 -24.21 2.63 -26.17
CA ARG A 285 -24.04 1.89 -27.43
C ARG A 285 -23.13 2.61 -28.44
N ASP A 286 -23.34 3.92 -28.58
CA ASP A 286 -22.63 4.76 -29.55
C ASP A 286 -21.58 5.67 -28.88
N VAL A 287 -21.26 5.40 -27.60
CA VAL A 287 -20.27 6.14 -26.83
C VAL A 287 -18.91 5.47 -26.97
N ARG A 288 -17.89 6.29 -27.20
CA ARG A 288 -16.49 5.89 -27.22
C ARG A 288 -15.76 6.51 -26.03
N ASP A 289 -14.91 5.72 -25.39
CA ASP A 289 -14.04 6.20 -24.33
C ASP A 289 -12.67 6.62 -24.89
N ASP A 290 -12.50 7.94 -25.03
CA ASP A 290 -11.23 8.56 -25.40
C ASP A 290 -10.42 9.00 -24.16
N THR A 291 -10.96 8.81 -22.95
CA THR A 291 -10.30 9.20 -21.70
C THR A 291 -9.25 8.18 -21.26
N ALA A 292 -9.56 6.88 -21.38
CA ALA A 292 -8.62 5.83 -20.99
C ALA A 292 -7.31 5.83 -21.81
N PRO A 293 -7.34 5.98 -23.16
CA PRO A 293 -6.10 6.14 -23.94
C PRO A 293 -5.25 7.33 -23.49
N ARG A 294 -5.88 8.49 -23.22
CA ARG A 294 -5.18 9.70 -22.74
C ARG A 294 -4.59 9.51 -21.34
N ALA A 295 -5.29 8.82 -20.45
CA ALA A 295 -4.79 8.49 -19.13
C ALA A 295 -3.57 7.57 -19.22
N LEU A 296 -3.60 6.54 -20.07
CA LEU A 296 -2.46 5.65 -20.34
C LEU A 296 -1.28 6.39 -20.98
N GLU A 297 -1.54 7.32 -21.89
CA GLU A 297 -0.50 8.13 -22.55
C GLU A 297 0.31 8.97 -21.55
N ARG A 298 -0.32 9.51 -20.51
CA ARG A 298 0.39 10.21 -19.39
C ARG A 298 1.44 9.34 -18.71
N LEU A 299 1.27 8.02 -18.78
CA LEU A 299 2.19 7.03 -18.21
C LEU A 299 3.24 6.55 -19.21
N GLY A 300 3.14 6.94 -20.48
CA GLY A 300 3.93 6.39 -21.59
C GLY A 300 3.43 5.01 -22.05
N PHE A 301 2.15 4.72 -21.78
CA PHE A 301 1.48 3.48 -22.19
C PHE A 301 0.49 3.73 -23.32
N VAL A 302 0.13 2.65 -24.02
CA VAL A 302 -0.97 2.62 -24.99
C VAL A 302 -1.94 1.50 -24.60
N PRO A 303 -3.24 1.59 -24.98
CA PRO A 303 -4.16 0.47 -24.80
C PRO A 303 -3.67 -0.76 -25.56
N GLY A 304 -3.54 -1.88 -24.86
CA GLY A 304 -3.30 -3.20 -25.45
C GLY A 304 -4.59 -3.90 -25.84
N ALA A 305 -4.48 -5.12 -26.38
CA ALA A 305 -5.64 -5.91 -26.78
C ALA A 305 -6.55 -6.20 -25.56
N PRO A 306 -7.85 -5.85 -25.61
CA PRO A 306 -8.77 -6.16 -24.52
C PRO A 306 -8.94 -7.68 -24.41
N THR A 307 -8.79 -8.18 -23.19
CA THR A 307 -9.05 -9.58 -22.84
C THR A 307 -10.27 -9.68 -21.93
N ALA A 308 -10.69 -10.89 -21.60
CA ALA A 308 -11.77 -11.07 -20.63
C ALA A 308 -11.47 -12.25 -19.71
N ASP A 309 -11.50 -11.98 -18.40
CA ASP A 309 -11.28 -12.98 -17.37
C ASP A 309 -12.60 -13.65 -16.99
N VAL A 310 -12.50 -14.90 -16.53
CA VAL A 310 -13.65 -15.65 -16.01
C VAL A 310 -14.08 -15.05 -14.67
N ALA A 311 -15.32 -14.54 -14.60
CA ALA A 311 -15.86 -13.94 -13.39
C ALA A 311 -16.66 -14.98 -12.58
N GLY A 312 -16.10 -15.42 -11.46
CA GLY A 312 -16.75 -16.31 -10.50
C GLY A 312 -17.01 -17.74 -11.02
N ALA A 313 -17.30 -18.65 -10.08
CA ALA A 313 -17.75 -20.01 -10.37
C ALA A 313 -19.10 -20.27 -9.66
N PRO A 314 -20.12 -20.84 -10.33
CA PRO A 314 -20.18 -21.16 -11.76
C PRO A 314 -20.16 -19.89 -12.66
N VAL A 315 -19.52 -19.98 -13.83
CA VAL A 315 -19.22 -18.83 -14.71
C VAL A 315 -20.51 -18.25 -15.29
N ALA A 316 -20.96 -17.11 -14.76
CA ALA A 316 -22.08 -16.37 -15.31
C ALA A 316 -21.65 -15.12 -16.09
N LEU A 317 -20.40 -14.65 -15.91
CA LEU A 317 -19.89 -13.42 -16.51
C LEU A 317 -18.42 -13.51 -16.95
N ARG A 318 -18.07 -12.66 -17.91
CA ARG A 318 -16.68 -12.38 -18.30
C ARG A 318 -16.38 -10.92 -17.97
N GLU A 319 -15.36 -10.68 -17.16
CA GLU A 319 -14.92 -9.33 -16.81
C GLU A 319 -13.94 -8.82 -17.89
N PRO A 320 -14.22 -7.68 -18.53
CA PRO A 320 -13.25 -7.11 -19.47
C PRO A 320 -12.01 -6.63 -18.72
N VAL A 321 -10.85 -6.87 -19.34
CA VAL A 321 -9.54 -6.46 -18.85
C VAL A 321 -8.89 -5.63 -19.95
N VAL A 322 -8.57 -4.39 -19.62
CA VAL A 322 -7.81 -3.50 -20.49
C VAL A 322 -6.35 -3.62 -20.09
N ARG A 323 -5.53 -4.17 -21.00
CA ARG A 323 -4.09 -4.23 -20.81
C ARG A 323 -3.45 -2.92 -21.26
N ALA A 324 -2.32 -2.60 -20.67
CA ALA A 324 -1.44 -1.55 -21.15
C ALA A 324 -0.26 -2.16 -21.90
N GLU A 325 0.21 -1.47 -22.93
CA GLU A 325 1.44 -1.76 -23.66
C GLU A 325 2.38 -0.55 -23.61
N ARG A 326 3.66 -0.76 -23.91
CA ARG A 326 4.65 0.33 -23.97
C ARG A 326 4.46 1.16 -25.24
N GLY A 327 4.45 2.50 -25.10
CA GLY A 327 4.43 3.42 -26.23
C GLY A 327 5.76 3.48 -27.00
N ALA A 328 5.71 3.91 -28.27
CA ALA A 328 6.84 3.90 -29.20
C ALA A 328 7.96 4.92 -28.89
N GLU A 329 7.65 6.01 -28.17
CA GLU A 329 8.59 7.13 -27.93
C GLU A 329 9.81 6.76 -27.06
N ARG A 330 9.82 5.57 -26.47
CA ARG A 330 10.87 5.12 -25.55
C ARG A 330 12.16 4.68 -26.24
N LEU A 331 12.11 4.33 -27.52
CA LEU A 331 13.29 4.00 -28.32
C LEU A 331 14.11 5.24 -28.74
N ALA A 332 13.63 6.45 -28.42
CA ALA A 332 14.41 7.66 -28.64
C ALA A 332 15.51 7.77 -27.56
N LEU A 333 16.76 7.58 -27.99
CA LEU A 333 17.96 7.97 -27.26
C LEU A 333 17.85 9.46 -26.90
N ARG A 334 17.38 9.78 -25.69
CA ARG A 334 17.65 11.08 -25.08
C ARG A 334 19.07 11.05 -24.56
N ASP A 335 19.72 12.21 -24.46
CA ASP A 335 21.12 12.42 -24.03
C ASP A 335 21.55 11.74 -22.70
N ARG A 336 20.67 11.00 -22.00
CA ARG A 336 20.92 10.26 -20.75
C ARG A 336 20.87 8.71 -20.90
N GLY A 337 20.78 8.18 -22.12
CA GLY A 337 20.71 6.73 -22.40
C GLY A 337 19.30 6.13 -22.27
N GLU A 338 19.16 4.82 -22.52
CA GLU A 338 17.87 4.09 -22.44
C GLU A 338 17.20 4.31 -21.08
N ARG A 339 15.90 4.66 -21.11
CA ARG A 339 15.05 4.85 -19.93
C ARG A 339 14.36 3.52 -19.60
N LEU A 340 14.93 2.70 -18.73
CA LEU A 340 14.39 1.40 -18.32
C LEU A 340 13.36 1.56 -17.19
N ARG A 341 12.54 0.53 -16.99
CA ARG A 341 11.61 0.41 -15.86
C ARG A 341 12.03 -0.78 -15.03
N TRP A 342 12.19 -0.47 -13.75
CA TRP A 342 12.68 -1.36 -12.74
C TRP A 342 11.53 -1.72 -11.80
N SER A 343 11.23 -3.00 -11.66
CA SER A 343 10.56 -3.51 -10.46
C SER A 343 11.62 -3.81 -9.41
N VAL A 344 11.54 -3.13 -8.26
CA VAL A 344 12.37 -3.41 -7.08
C VAL A 344 11.54 -4.24 -6.11
N ARG A 345 11.94 -5.50 -5.91
CA ARG A 345 11.18 -6.48 -5.12
C ARG A 345 11.79 -6.63 -3.74
N ILE A 346 10.96 -6.48 -2.71
CA ILE A 346 11.36 -6.51 -1.29
C ILE A 346 10.57 -7.52 -0.47
N ALA A 347 11.14 -7.98 0.65
CA ALA A 347 10.48 -8.93 1.55
C ALA A 347 9.45 -8.27 2.50
N ALA A 348 9.41 -6.93 2.56
CA ALA A 348 8.42 -6.21 3.35
C ALA A 348 6.99 -6.50 2.84
N HIS A 349 6.07 -6.62 3.79
CA HIS A 349 4.64 -6.74 3.50
C HIS A 349 4.05 -5.42 2.98
N PRO A 350 2.98 -5.45 2.19
CA PRO A 350 2.25 -4.25 1.77
C PRO A 350 1.56 -3.55 2.94
N GLY A 351 1.27 -2.27 2.73
CA GLY A 351 0.49 -1.46 3.68
C GLY A 351 1.20 -1.22 5.02
N PRO A 352 0.44 -0.88 6.09
CA PRO A 352 1.00 -0.52 7.39
C PRO A 352 1.90 -1.58 8.02
N ARG A 353 1.69 -2.86 7.69
CA ARG A 353 2.50 -3.99 8.18
C ARG A 353 3.95 -3.96 7.68
N GLY A 354 4.21 -3.27 6.57
CA GLY A 354 5.56 -3.09 6.02
C GLY A 354 6.26 -1.80 6.41
N ASP A 355 5.56 -0.85 7.06
CA ASP A 355 6.11 0.49 7.31
C ASP A 355 7.25 0.52 8.32
N ASP A 356 7.38 -0.52 9.14
CA ASP A 356 8.45 -0.66 10.11
C ASP A 356 9.60 -1.57 9.61
N TRP A 357 9.53 -2.04 8.37
CA TRP A 357 10.58 -2.84 7.74
C TRP A 357 11.64 -1.93 7.11
N GLY A 358 12.92 -2.23 7.39
CA GLY A 358 14.05 -1.54 6.78
C GLY A 358 14.05 -1.61 5.24
N ASP A 359 13.62 -2.74 4.69
CA ASP A 359 13.51 -2.98 3.25
C ASP A 359 12.65 -1.93 2.54
N THR A 360 11.58 -1.47 3.18
CA THR A 360 10.69 -0.43 2.64
C THR A 360 11.43 0.89 2.42
N PHE A 361 12.25 1.31 3.38
CA PHE A 361 13.04 2.54 3.26
C PHE A 361 14.20 2.37 2.29
N PHE A 362 14.88 1.22 2.34
CA PHE A 362 15.97 0.87 1.43
C PHE A 362 15.51 0.90 -0.04
N ALA A 363 14.38 0.29 -0.36
CA ALA A 363 13.82 0.30 -1.71
C ALA A 363 13.36 1.70 -2.14
N ARG A 364 12.80 2.51 -1.25
CA ARG A 364 12.41 3.90 -1.55
C ARG A 364 13.63 4.75 -1.90
N ASP A 365 14.71 4.65 -1.15
CA ASP A 365 15.94 5.43 -1.40
C ASP A 365 16.65 4.94 -2.67
N LEU A 366 16.70 3.63 -2.92
CA LEU A 366 17.18 3.07 -4.18
C LEU A 366 16.32 3.50 -5.39
N ALA A 367 14.98 3.50 -5.23
CA ALA A 367 14.07 3.96 -6.26
C ALA A 367 14.27 5.44 -6.57
N ARG A 368 14.47 6.29 -5.56
CA ARG A 368 14.82 7.71 -5.75
C ARG A 368 16.13 7.86 -6.52
N ALA A 369 17.16 7.11 -6.14
CA ALA A 369 18.45 7.10 -6.82
C ALA A 369 18.33 6.71 -8.31
N LEU A 370 17.68 5.58 -8.62
CA LEU A 370 17.44 5.15 -10.00
C LEU A 370 16.60 6.18 -10.81
N ARG A 371 15.58 6.80 -10.20
CA ARG A 371 14.79 7.87 -10.83
C ARG A 371 15.63 9.11 -11.13
N SER A 372 16.58 9.47 -10.27
CA SER A 372 17.52 10.58 -10.52
C SER A 372 18.40 10.34 -11.77
N LEU A 373 18.67 9.06 -12.06
CA LEU A 373 19.36 8.60 -13.28
C LEU A 373 18.41 8.44 -14.50
N GLY A 374 17.20 8.99 -14.42
CA GLY A 374 16.22 9.02 -15.50
C GLY A 374 15.40 7.73 -15.68
N GLN A 375 15.50 6.77 -14.76
CA GLN A 375 14.79 5.49 -14.85
C GLN A 375 13.35 5.59 -14.32
N GLU A 376 12.50 4.66 -14.73
CA GLU A 376 11.22 4.38 -14.07
C GLU A 376 11.41 3.32 -13.01
N VAL A 377 10.75 3.47 -11.86
CA VAL A 377 10.88 2.50 -10.78
C VAL A 377 9.54 2.30 -10.11
N VAL A 378 9.20 1.06 -9.84
CA VAL A 378 8.07 0.62 -9.02
C VAL A 378 8.60 -0.31 -7.94
N VAL A 379 7.96 -0.32 -6.77
CA VAL A 379 8.35 -1.17 -5.64
C VAL A 379 7.30 -2.25 -5.41
N ASP A 380 7.75 -3.50 -5.51
CA ASP A 380 6.90 -4.67 -5.27
C ASP A 380 7.15 -5.20 -3.86
N HIS A 381 6.12 -5.12 -3.04
CA HIS A 381 6.06 -5.79 -1.74
C HIS A 381 5.87 -7.30 -1.92
N ARG A 382 6.10 -8.06 -0.86
CA ARG A 382 6.14 -9.53 -0.83
C ARG A 382 4.96 -10.20 -1.56
N GLU A 383 3.75 -9.74 -1.32
CA GLU A 383 2.52 -10.28 -1.91
C GLU A 383 2.30 -9.87 -3.39
N SER A 384 3.08 -8.90 -3.87
CA SER A 384 3.00 -8.31 -5.22
C SER A 384 4.23 -8.59 -6.10
N HIS A 385 5.12 -9.51 -5.70
CA HIS A 385 6.29 -9.90 -6.50
C HIS A 385 5.95 -10.40 -7.91
N VAL A 386 4.72 -10.89 -8.09
CA VAL A 386 4.16 -11.28 -9.39
C VAL A 386 2.92 -10.43 -9.66
N ARG A 387 2.94 -9.67 -10.77
CA ARG A 387 1.81 -8.82 -11.20
C ARG A 387 1.36 -9.20 -12.60
N PRO A 388 0.53 -10.24 -12.78
CA PRO A 388 0.22 -10.80 -14.10
C PRO A 388 -0.41 -9.81 -15.10
N ALA A 389 -1.00 -8.73 -14.60
CA ALA A 389 -1.63 -7.70 -15.42
C ALA A 389 -0.65 -6.62 -15.93
N SER A 390 0.52 -6.47 -15.32
CA SER A 390 1.40 -5.30 -15.57
C SER A 390 2.90 -5.59 -15.60
N GLU A 391 3.37 -6.73 -15.08
CA GLU A 391 4.82 -7.02 -14.99
C GLU A 391 5.51 -7.11 -16.35
N HIS A 392 4.78 -7.45 -17.42
CA HIS A 392 5.29 -7.46 -18.79
C HIS A 392 5.78 -6.09 -19.29
N LEU A 393 5.47 -5.01 -18.57
CA LEU A 393 5.93 -3.65 -18.84
C LEU A 393 7.34 -3.38 -18.28
N ASP A 394 7.84 -4.20 -17.36
CA ASP A 394 9.12 -4.02 -16.69
C ASP A 394 10.27 -4.58 -17.54
N ASP A 395 11.37 -3.81 -17.66
CA ASP A 395 12.56 -4.26 -18.39
C ASP A 395 13.57 -4.93 -17.48
N VAL A 396 13.52 -4.60 -16.18
CA VAL A 396 14.44 -5.07 -15.16
C VAL A 396 13.64 -5.46 -13.92
N ALA A 397 13.89 -6.65 -13.41
CA ALA A 397 13.39 -7.12 -12.13
C ALA A 397 14.57 -7.26 -11.17
N LEU A 398 14.68 -6.33 -10.21
CA LEU A 398 15.70 -6.33 -9.17
C LEU A 398 15.13 -6.90 -7.88
N THR A 399 15.60 -8.09 -7.49
CA THR A 399 15.27 -8.71 -6.21
C THR A 399 16.27 -8.26 -5.15
N LEU A 400 15.82 -7.48 -4.17
CA LEU A 400 16.55 -7.21 -2.94
C LEU A 400 16.35 -8.42 -2.02
N ARG A 401 17.28 -9.37 -2.12
CA ARG A 401 17.15 -10.69 -1.50
C ARG A 401 17.47 -10.61 -0.01
N GLY A 402 16.40 -10.53 0.77
CA GLY A 402 16.37 -10.58 2.23
C GLY A 402 16.00 -11.98 2.73
N LEU A 403 14.72 -12.20 3.07
CA LEU A 403 14.22 -13.51 3.56
C LEU A 403 13.61 -14.39 2.47
N ASP A 404 12.97 -13.79 1.46
CA ASP A 404 12.16 -14.53 0.49
C ASP A 404 12.92 -14.90 -0.79
N ASP A 405 12.81 -16.17 -1.19
CA ASP A 405 13.10 -16.61 -2.55
C ASP A 405 11.97 -16.11 -3.48
N THR A 406 12.31 -15.18 -4.36
CA THR A 406 11.37 -14.51 -5.27
C THR A 406 11.41 -15.13 -6.68
N PRO A 407 10.26 -15.42 -7.32
CA PRO A 407 10.21 -15.88 -8.71
C PRO A 407 10.82 -14.85 -9.67
N VAL A 408 11.61 -15.32 -10.64
CA VAL A 408 12.18 -14.46 -11.69
C VAL A 408 11.12 -14.03 -12.71
N HIS A 409 11.31 -12.86 -13.32
CA HIS A 409 10.45 -12.34 -14.36
C HIS A 409 10.86 -12.87 -15.75
N PRO A 410 9.97 -13.51 -16.52
CA PRO A 410 10.36 -14.28 -17.71
C PRO A 410 10.88 -13.44 -18.88
N SER A 411 10.50 -12.17 -18.99
CA SER A 411 10.90 -11.29 -20.11
C SER A 411 11.81 -10.11 -19.71
N ALA A 412 12.15 -9.96 -18.43
CA ALA A 412 13.01 -8.88 -17.95
C ALA A 412 14.45 -9.36 -17.79
N THR A 413 15.37 -8.40 -17.64
CA THR A 413 16.69 -8.69 -17.07
C THR A 413 16.54 -8.90 -15.57
N ASN A 414 16.83 -10.11 -15.09
CA ASN A 414 16.68 -10.47 -13.68
C ASN A 414 17.97 -10.20 -12.91
N VAL A 415 17.90 -9.34 -11.90
CA VAL A 415 19.04 -8.95 -11.08
C VAL A 415 18.79 -9.40 -9.64
N LEU A 416 19.71 -10.19 -9.10
CA LEU A 416 19.71 -10.57 -7.69
C LEU A 416 20.68 -9.68 -6.93
N TRP A 417 20.25 -9.08 -5.83
CA TRP A 417 21.13 -8.46 -4.86
C TRP A 417 20.89 -9.06 -3.48
N VAL A 418 21.79 -9.95 -3.06
CA VAL A 418 21.76 -10.54 -1.72
C VAL A 418 22.18 -9.48 -0.72
N ILE A 419 21.24 -9.02 0.11
CA ILE A 419 21.49 -7.96 1.10
C ILE A 419 21.60 -8.50 2.52
N SER A 420 21.06 -9.68 2.81
CA SER A 420 21.12 -10.34 4.12
C SER A 420 20.90 -11.85 4.00
N HIS A 421 21.02 -12.57 5.11
CA HIS A 421 20.70 -13.99 5.23
C HIS A 421 21.37 -14.91 4.20
N PRO A 422 22.71 -14.84 4.04
CA PRO A 422 23.43 -15.62 3.04
C PRO A 422 23.21 -17.13 3.11
N ASP A 423 22.92 -17.67 4.29
CA ASP A 423 22.69 -19.12 4.48
C ASP A 423 21.39 -19.62 3.83
N LEU A 424 20.46 -18.72 3.50
CA LEU A 424 19.21 -19.07 2.84
C LEU A 424 19.34 -19.12 1.30
N VAL A 425 20.45 -18.64 0.74
CA VAL A 425 20.63 -18.52 -0.71
C VAL A 425 21.23 -19.80 -1.27
N THR A 426 20.51 -20.43 -2.20
CA THR A 426 20.94 -21.71 -2.80
C THR A 426 21.57 -21.53 -4.18
N PRO A 427 22.43 -22.47 -4.64
CA PRO A 427 22.94 -22.47 -6.02
C PRO A 427 21.83 -22.52 -7.08
N ALA A 428 20.75 -23.26 -6.82
CA ALA A 428 19.59 -23.32 -7.72
C ALA A 428 18.87 -21.97 -7.81
N GLU A 429 18.76 -21.25 -6.69
CA GLU A 429 18.24 -19.88 -6.68
C GLU A 429 19.13 -18.96 -7.51
N LEU A 430 20.44 -18.97 -7.27
CA LEU A 430 21.43 -18.17 -8.00
C LEU A 430 21.34 -18.42 -9.51
N ALA A 431 21.17 -19.67 -9.95
CA ALA A 431 21.14 -20.03 -11.36
C ALA A 431 20.05 -19.31 -12.18
N ARG A 432 18.96 -18.85 -11.54
CA ARG A 432 17.81 -18.23 -12.23
C ARG A 432 18.05 -16.77 -12.68
N TYR A 433 19.05 -16.10 -12.12
CA TYR A 433 19.26 -14.66 -12.34
C TYR A 433 20.27 -14.38 -13.45
N ASP A 434 20.11 -13.25 -14.14
CA ASP A 434 21.05 -12.82 -15.19
C ASP A 434 22.29 -12.18 -14.56
N LEU A 435 22.08 -11.33 -13.56
CA LEU A 435 23.11 -10.61 -12.81
C LEU A 435 22.99 -10.92 -11.32
N ARG A 436 24.13 -11.07 -10.63
CA ARG A 436 24.18 -11.42 -9.20
C ARG A 436 25.11 -10.47 -8.47
N PHE A 437 24.61 -9.89 -7.40
CA PHE A 437 25.31 -9.02 -6.49
C PHE A 437 25.15 -9.50 -5.05
N ALA A 438 26.13 -9.21 -4.19
CA ALA A 438 26.02 -9.50 -2.76
C ALA A 438 26.66 -8.41 -1.91
N ALA A 439 26.01 -8.08 -0.79
CA ALA A 439 26.50 -7.13 0.20
C ALA A 439 27.62 -7.67 1.10
N GLY A 440 27.95 -8.96 1.01
CA GLY A 440 29.12 -9.57 1.65
C GLY A 440 30.19 -9.93 0.62
N PRO A 441 31.31 -9.18 0.54
CA PRO A 441 32.39 -9.47 -0.43
C PRO A 441 33.03 -10.85 -0.23
N VAL A 442 33.22 -11.26 1.02
CA VAL A 442 33.79 -12.58 1.39
C VAL A 442 32.90 -13.71 0.88
N TRP A 443 31.58 -13.58 1.08
CA TRP A 443 30.60 -14.51 0.55
C TRP A 443 30.57 -14.55 -0.97
N ALA A 444 30.59 -13.38 -1.62
CA ALA A 444 30.54 -13.27 -3.07
C ALA A 444 31.71 -14.01 -3.73
N GLU A 445 32.93 -13.82 -3.21
CA GLU A 445 34.13 -14.51 -3.70
C GLU A 445 34.05 -16.02 -3.47
N ARG A 446 33.75 -16.43 -2.23
CA ARG A 446 33.67 -17.84 -1.86
C ARG A 446 32.60 -18.60 -2.65
N VAL A 447 31.37 -18.10 -2.66
CA VAL A 447 30.25 -18.74 -3.35
C VAL A 447 30.41 -18.65 -4.87
N GLY A 448 31.00 -17.58 -5.39
CA GLY A 448 31.36 -17.49 -6.80
C GLY A 448 32.34 -18.58 -7.22
N ALA A 449 33.37 -18.85 -6.41
CA ALA A 449 34.32 -19.93 -6.64
C ALA A 449 33.68 -21.33 -6.51
N GLU A 450 32.80 -21.54 -5.52
CA GLU A 450 32.12 -22.82 -5.27
C GLU A 450 31.10 -23.16 -6.37
N THR A 451 30.37 -22.17 -6.88
CA THR A 451 29.25 -22.38 -7.83
C THR A 451 29.62 -22.14 -9.29
N GLY A 452 30.72 -21.43 -9.55
CA GLY A 452 31.11 -20.97 -10.89
C GLY A 452 30.28 -19.80 -11.41
N PHE A 453 29.35 -19.24 -10.63
CA PHE A 453 28.61 -18.05 -11.02
C PHE A 453 29.41 -16.78 -10.72
N ALA A 454 29.35 -15.80 -11.63
CA ALA A 454 29.87 -14.46 -11.35
C ALA A 454 28.94 -13.75 -10.34
N ILE A 455 29.46 -13.44 -9.16
CA ILE A 455 28.77 -12.69 -8.10
C ILE A 455 29.61 -11.46 -7.77
N ALA A 456 29.11 -10.27 -8.11
CA ALA A 456 29.85 -9.03 -7.89
C ALA A 456 29.57 -8.48 -6.47
N PRO A 457 30.60 -8.10 -5.70
CA PRO A 457 30.38 -7.38 -4.44
C PRO A 457 29.66 -6.05 -4.69
N LEU A 458 28.56 -5.83 -3.97
CA LEU A 458 27.81 -4.58 -3.94
C LEU A 458 27.27 -4.36 -2.53
N LEU A 459 28.00 -3.58 -1.75
CA LEU A 459 27.64 -3.26 -0.37
C LEU A 459 26.31 -2.53 -0.30
N GLN A 460 25.63 -2.59 0.85
CA GLN A 460 24.50 -1.72 1.17
C GLN A 460 24.89 -0.21 1.12
N ALA A 461 23.93 0.67 1.42
CA ALA A 461 24.07 2.09 1.12
C ALA A 461 23.34 2.99 2.11
N THR A 462 23.59 4.28 2.00
CA THR A 462 22.90 5.32 2.76
C THR A 462 22.33 6.39 1.84
N ASP A 463 21.34 7.12 2.32
CA ASP A 463 20.82 8.32 1.67
C ASP A 463 21.50 9.56 2.27
N PRO A 464 22.52 10.14 1.63
CA PRO A 464 23.27 11.27 2.19
C PRO A 464 22.44 12.58 2.25
N GLU A 465 21.28 12.67 1.61
CA GLU A 465 20.37 13.81 1.81
C GLU A 465 19.66 13.71 3.16
N ARG A 466 19.48 12.51 3.69
CA ARG A 466 18.81 12.23 4.97
C ARG A 466 19.80 11.99 6.10
N PHE A 467 20.75 11.10 5.88
CA PHE A 467 21.78 10.66 6.82
C PHE A 467 23.09 11.36 6.50
N HIS A 468 23.26 12.54 7.10
CA HIS A 468 24.47 13.34 6.99
C HIS A 468 24.79 13.98 8.34
N PRO A 469 26.02 14.48 8.56
CA PRO A 469 26.34 15.23 9.75
C PRO A 469 25.57 16.54 9.79
N GLY A 470 25.21 17.03 10.98
CA GLY A 470 24.49 18.29 11.13
C GLY A 470 24.02 18.55 12.55
N ALA A 471 23.35 19.69 12.74
CA ALA A 471 22.76 20.03 14.03
C ALA A 471 21.68 19.01 14.44
N VAL A 472 21.61 18.73 15.74
CA VAL A 472 20.54 17.91 16.30
C VAL A 472 19.24 18.72 16.29
N ALA A 473 18.18 18.13 15.73
CA ALA A 473 16.88 18.79 15.63
C ALA A 473 16.28 19.07 17.03
N ALA A 474 15.58 20.21 17.17
CA ALA A 474 14.84 20.53 18.39
C ALA A 474 13.80 19.43 18.69
N GLY A 475 13.67 19.03 19.96
CA GLY A 475 12.77 17.96 20.39
C GLY A 475 13.36 16.55 20.33
N THR A 476 14.59 16.38 19.82
CA THR A 476 15.30 15.10 19.93
C THR A 476 15.55 14.78 21.41
N PRO A 477 15.24 13.56 21.90
CA PRO A 477 15.44 13.17 23.30
C PRO A 477 16.83 13.54 23.82
N GLY A 478 16.85 14.17 25.00
CA GLY A 478 18.06 14.79 25.53
C GLY A 478 19.04 13.82 26.18
N ASP A 479 18.53 12.67 26.64
CA ASP A 479 19.14 11.67 27.51
C ASP A 479 19.56 10.39 26.76
N VAL A 480 20.17 10.54 25.57
CA VAL A 480 20.62 9.42 24.74
C VAL A 480 22.14 9.46 24.59
N ASP A 481 22.86 8.77 25.49
CA ASP A 481 24.31 8.59 25.38
C ASP A 481 24.63 7.43 24.42
N THR A 482 24.19 6.22 24.75
CA THR A 482 24.37 5.03 23.92
C THR A 482 23.03 4.56 23.35
N LEU A 483 22.96 4.39 22.04
CA LEU A 483 21.72 4.10 21.31
C LEU A 483 21.74 2.71 20.68
N PHE A 484 20.64 1.98 20.77
CA PHE A 484 20.35 0.84 19.90
C PHE A 484 18.94 0.95 19.33
N VAL A 485 18.80 0.83 18.01
CA VAL A 485 17.49 0.84 17.32
C VAL A 485 17.30 -0.45 16.54
N GLY A 486 16.57 -1.42 17.08
CA GLY A 486 16.26 -2.66 16.39
C GLY A 486 15.40 -3.60 17.22
N LYS A 487 14.61 -4.44 16.54
CA LYS A 487 13.80 -5.50 17.18
C LYS A 487 14.69 -6.59 17.77
N THR A 488 14.18 -7.31 18.77
CA THR A 488 14.86 -8.49 19.35
C THR A 488 15.07 -9.60 18.33
N ARG A 489 14.13 -9.77 17.39
CA ARG A 489 14.09 -10.91 16.44
C ARG A 489 13.84 -12.25 17.14
N ALA A 490 13.09 -12.24 18.24
CA ALA A 490 12.87 -13.41 19.11
C ALA A 490 14.16 -14.03 19.69
N VAL A 491 15.28 -13.29 19.63
CA VAL A 491 16.55 -13.63 20.26
C VAL A 491 17.03 -12.45 21.11
N PHE A 492 17.73 -12.71 22.20
CA PHE A 492 18.33 -11.62 22.97
C PHE A 492 19.61 -11.15 22.25
N ARG A 493 19.56 -9.96 21.66
CA ARG A 493 20.66 -9.38 20.86
C ARG A 493 21.95 -9.29 21.69
N PRO A 494 23.06 -9.95 21.27
CA PRO A 494 24.31 -9.95 22.03
C PRO A 494 24.79 -8.56 22.43
N VAL A 495 24.77 -7.57 21.53
CA VAL A 495 25.27 -6.22 21.83
C VAL A 495 24.46 -5.50 22.91
N VAL A 496 23.14 -5.73 22.95
CA VAL A 496 22.27 -5.16 23.98
C VAL A 496 22.52 -5.84 25.33
N ARG A 497 22.71 -7.17 25.34
CA ARG A 497 23.04 -7.92 26.55
C ARG A 497 24.36 -7.44 27.14
N ASP A 498 25.37 -7.33 26.27
CA ASP A 498 26.71 -6.96 26.67
C ASP A 498 26.75 -5.50 27.14
N ALA A 499 25.98 -4.61 26.52
CA ALA A 499 25.82 -3.22 26.97
C ALA A 499 25.16 -3.14 28.37
N VAL A 500 24.10 -3.89 28.61
CA VAL A 500 23.47 -3.97 29.95
C VAL A 500 24.46 -4.52 30.98
N ALA A 501 25.21 -5.58 30.65
CA ALA A 501 26.24 -6.14 31.53
C ALA A 501 27.43 -5.18 31.73
N ALA A 502 27.74 -4.35 30.74
CA ALA A 502 28.76 -3.31 30.81
C ALA A 502 28.33 -2.14 31.72
N GLY A 503 27.03 -1.99 31.99
CA GLY A 503 26.48 -0.90 32.78
C GLY A 503 26.52 0.45 32.06
N VAL A 504 26.47 0.46 30.73
CA VAL A 504 26.44 1.71 29.94
C VAL A 504 25.05 2.35 29.97
N ASP A 505 24.99 3.66 29.81
CA ASP A 505 23.73 4.41 29.72
C ASP A 505 23.06 4.17 28.36
N LEU A 506 22.27 3.10 28.30
CA LEU A 506 21.69 2.56 27.09
C LEU A 506 20.24 2.98 26.90
N ALA A 507 19.91 3.44 25.69
CA ALA A 507 18.57 3.66 25.21
C ALA A 507 18.27 2.71 24.03
N VAL A 508 17.22 1.88 24.19
CA VAL A 508 16.80 0.90 23.19
C VAL A 508 15.45 1.28 22.60
N TRP A 509 15.36 1.29 21.27
CA TRP A 509 14.08 1.29 20.55
C TRP A 509 13.91 0.03 19.72
N GLY A 510 12.72 -0.56 19.75
CA GLY A 510 12.34 -1.70 18.93
C GLY A 510 11.31 -2.60 19.59
N GLU A 511 10.52 -3.27 18.77
CA GLU A 511 9.54 -4.25 19.24
C GLU A 511 10.23 -5.49 19.86
N GLY A 512 9.61 -6.02 20.93
CA GLY A 512 9.98 -7.29 21.56
C GLY A 512 10.92 -7.15 22.75
N TRP A 513 11.28 -5.93 23.16
CA TRP A 513 12.13 -5.65 24.33
C TRP A 513 11.35 -5.49 25.65
N GLU A 514 10.03 -5.47 25.58
CA GLU A 514 9.13 -5.24 26.71
C GLU A 514 9.38 -6.25 27.83
N GLY A 515 9.71 -5.74 29.02
CA GLY A 515 9.99 -6.57 30.19
C GLY A 515 11.30 -7.36 30.15
N LEU A 516 12.14 -7.20 29.11
CA LEU A 516 13.42 -7.89 28.98
C LEU A 516 14.63 -7.04 29.41
N LEU A 517 14.46 -5.72 29.49
CA LEU A 517 15.53 -4.77 29.80
C LEU A 517 15.30 -4.09 31.16
N PRO A 518 16.35 -3.61 31.83
CA PRO A 518 16.21 -2.80 33.04
C PRO A 518 15.28 -1.61 32.83
N ASP A 519 14.69 -1.12 33.94
CA ASP A 519 13.80 0.03 33.93
C ASP A 519 14.43 1.22 33.20
N ARG A 520 13.62 1.89 32.36
CA ARG A 520 14.01 3.07 31.57
C ARG A 520 15.02 2.80 30.43
N VAL A 521 15.50 1.57 30.20
CA VAL A 521 16.36 1.27 29.04
C VAL A 521 15.54 1.19 27.75
N HIS A 522 14.41 0.47 27.77
CA HIS A 522 13.49 0.43 26.63
C HIS A 522 12.71 1.75 26.51
N ARG A 523 12.91 2.48 25.42
CA ARG A 523 12.37 3.83 25.19
C ARG A 523 11.17 3.87 24.24
N GLY A 524 10.89 2.77 23.53
CA GLY A 524 9.72 2.65 22.66
C GLY A 524 9.89 1.59 21.59
N VAL A 525 8.77 1.17 21.00
CA VAL A 525 8.74 0.02 20.07
C VAL A 525 9.19 0.38 18.64
N PHE A 526 9.24 1.67 18.32
CA PHE A 526 9.50 2.16 16.96
C PHE A 526 10.09 3.57 16.98
N VAL A 527 10.90 3.88 15.96
CA VAL A 527 11.36 5.24 15.63
C VAL A 527 11.07 5.47 14.16
N ALA A 528 10.34 6.56 13.85
CA ALA A 528 10.07 6.94 12.48
C ALA A 528 11.38 7.17 11.71
N ASN A 529 11.46 6.70 10.46
CA ASN A 529 12.69 6.74 9.69
C ASN A 529 13.25 8.17 9.52
N ASP A 530 12.39 9.18 9.39
CA ASP A 530 12.80 10.59 9.28
C ASP A 530 13.33 11.18 10.59
N ALA A 531 13.05 10.55 11.74
CA ALA A 531 13.60 10.93 13.04
C ALA A 531 14.94 10.24 13.35
N LEU A 532 15.29 9.15 12.66
CA LEU A 532 16.52 8.40 12.89
C LEU A 532 17.80 9.23 12.72
N PRO A 533 17.96 10.10 11.69
CA PRO A 533 19.19 10.87 11.53
C PRO A 533 19.49 11.77 12.73
N ALA A 534 18.46 12.43 13.28
CA ALA A 534 18.61 13.28 14.45
C ALA A 534 19.01 12.46 15.68
N LEU A 535 18.45 11.26 15.83
CA LEU A 535 18.80 10.35 16.92
C LEU A 535 20.24 9.83 16.79
N TYR A 536 20.69 9.49 15.57
CA TYR A 536 22.08 9.09 15.31
C TYR A 536 23.08 10.24 15.55
N ARG A 537 22.76 11.47 15.13
CA ARG A 537 23.60 12.65 15.40
C ARG A 537 23.71 12.94 16.90
N ARG A 538 22.64 12.65 17.66
CA ARG A 538 22.58 12.91 19.10
C ARG A 538 23.33 11.87 19.91
N ALA A 539 23.24 10.60 19.52
CA ALA A 539 23.89 9.51 20.23
C ALA A 539 25.42 9.71 20.22
N ARG A 540 26.04 9.56 21.39
CA ARG A 540 27.50 9.52 21.50
C ARG A 540 28.06 8.25 20.88
N VAL A 541 27.37 7.14 21.08
CA VAL A 541 27.67 5.84 20.47
C VAL A 541 26.39 5.17 20.00
N VAL A 542 26.40 4.65 18.77
CA VAL A 542 25.35 3.79 18.24
C VAL A 542 25.83 2.35 18.29
N LEU A 543 25.02 1.47 18.86
CA LEU A 543 25.29 0.04 18.92
C LEU A 543 24.63 -0.68 17.76
N ASN A 544 25.32 -1.69 17.26
CA ASN A 544 24.82 -2.60 16.26
C ASN A 544 25.28 -4.03 16.53
N ASP A 545 24.54 -4.98 16.00
CA ASP A 545 24.97 -6.37 15.81
C ASP A 545 24.27 -6.95 14.57
N HIS A 546 24.85 -8.02 14.03
CA HIS A 546 24.36 -8.71 12.86
C HIS A 546 23.69 -10.03 13.25
N TRP A 547 23.11 -10.69 12.25
CA TRP A 547 22.89 -12.14 12.37
C TRP A 547 24.22 -12.87 12.22
N ASP A 548 24.38 -14.03 12.86
CA ASP A 548 25.64 -14.78 12.86
C ASP A 548 26.14 -15.11 11.44
N ASP A 549 25.23 -15.48 10.54
CA ASP A 549 25.53 -15.75 9.15
C ASP A 549 26.03 -14.49 8.43
N MET A 550 25.38 -13.36 8.64
CA MET A 550 25.79 -12.06 8.10
C MET A 550 27.18 -11.63 8.59
N ALA A 551 27.44 -11.70 9.90
CA ALA A 551 28.74 -11.31 10.47
C ALA A 551 29.87 -12.17 9.91
N ARG A 552 29.67 -13.50 9.93
CA ARG A 552 30.64 -14.49 9.44
C ARG A 552 31.01 -14.27 7.97
N ASP A 553 30.03 -13.95 7.14
CA ASP A 553 30.17 -13.87 5.68
C ASP A 553 30.41 -12.43 5.16
N GLY A 554 30.64 -11.46 6.05
CA GLY A 554 31.02 -10.10 5.70
C GLY A 554 29.87 -9.19 5.26
N PHE A 555 28.61 -9.53 5.58
CA PHE A 555 27.46 -8.70 5.28
C PHE A 555 27.29 -7.59 6.31
N VAL A 556 27.57 -6.36 5.87
CA VAL A 556 27.42 -5.15 6.68
C VAL A 556 25.96 -4.66 6.61
N SER A 557 25.31 -4.54 7.76
CA SER A 557 23.93 -4.04 7.86
C SER A 557 23.79 -2.55 7.52
N ASN A 558 22.63 -2.15 6.96
CA ASN A 558 22.37 -0.76 6.55
C ASN A 558 22.61 0.27 7.67
N ARG A 559 22.30 -0.11 8.91
CA ARG A 559 22.41 0.77 10.09
C ARG A 559 23.81 1.36 10.22
N LEU A 560 24.86 0.61 9.89
CA LEU A 560 26.23 1.11 9.93
C LEU A 560 26.44 2.25 8.94
N PHE A 561 25.92 2.11 7.72
CA PHE A 561 26.00 3.16 6.71
C PHE A 561 25.26 4.42 7.14
N ASP A 562 24.02 4.29 7.61
CA ASP A 562 23.19 5.43 8.02
C ASP A 562 23.74 6.16 9.25
N ALA A 563 24.14 5.42 10.28
CA ALA A 563 24.67 6.01 11.51
C ALA A 563 26.06 6.66 11.27
N ALA A 564 26.95 5.98 10.55
CA ALA A 564 28.28 6.51 10.27
C ALA A 564 28.23 7.72 9.33
N ALA A 565 27.36 7.72 8.32
CA ALA A 565 27.13 8.90 7.46
C ALA A 565 26.53 10.07 8.24
N SER A 566 25.72 9.80 9.27
CA SER A 566 25.23 10.82 10.20
C SER A 566 26.30 11.38 11.15
N GLY A 567 27.54 10.87 11.11
CA GLY A 567 28.66 11.30 11.95
C GLY A 567 28.74 10.61 13.32
N ALA A 568 27.94 9.55 13.53
CA ALA A 568 27.98 8.77 14.77
C ALA A 568 29.21 7.84 14.81
N LEU A 569 29.72 7.61 16.02
CA LEU A 569 30.58 6.45 16.27
C LEU A 569 29.67 5.22 16.44
N VAL A 570 29.95 4.16 15.69
CA VAL A 570 29.23 2.89 15.79
C VAL A 570 30.13 1.84 16.42
N VAL A 571 29.60 1.08 17.39
CA VAL A 571 30.26 -0.10 17.95
C VAL A 571 29.45 -1.34 17.60
N THR A 572 30.10 -2.36 17.03
CA THR A 572 29.43 -3.56 16.50
C THR A 572 30.20 -4.85 16.78
N ASP A 573 29.54 -5.98 16.63
CA ASP A 573 30.18 -7.31 16.55
C ASP A 573 31.22 -7.40 15.40
N PRO A 574 32.18 -8.34 15.48
CA PRO A 574 33.22 -8.47 14.45
C PRO A 574 32.64 -8.84 13.07
N VAL A 575 32.98 -8.05 12.05
CA VAL A 575 32.66 -8.32 10.64
C VAL A 575 33.92 -8.08 9.79
N PRO A 576 34.31 -9.00 8.89
CA PRO A 576 35.51 -8.85 8.06
C PRO A 576 35.58 -7.51 7.33
N GLY A 577 36.65 -6.74 7.58
CA GLY A 577 36.95 -5.48 6.86
C GLY A 577 36.12 -4.26 7.27
N VAL A 578 35.24 -4.36 8.28
CA VAL A 578 34.27 -3.30 8.60
C VAL A 578 34.93 -1.98 9.06
N GLU A 579 36.00 -2.02 9.84
CA GLU A 579 36.60 -0.77 10.37
C GLU A 579 37.26 0.07 9.27
N ALA A 580 37.95 -0.59 8.34
CA ALA A 580 38.59 0.04 7.20
C ALA A 580 37.55 0.62 6.23
N LEU A 581 36.43 -0.08 6.05
CA LEU A 581 35.31 0.35 5.20
C LEU A 581 34.73 1.71 5.63
N PHE A 582 34.69 1.97 6.94
CA PHE A 582 34.07 3.17 7.51
C PHE A 582 35.07 4.21 8.03
N HIS A 583 36.34 4.14 7.60
CA HIS A 583 37.37 5.12 7.99
C HIS A 583 37.46 5.30 9.52
N GLY A 584 37.27 4.22 10.28
CA GLY A 584 37.27 4.22 11.75
C GLY A 584 36.00 4.76 12.43
N ALA A 585 34.94 5.06 11.68
CA ALA A 585 33.62 5.43 12.24
C ALA A 585 32.87 4.23 12.84
N VAL A 586 33.22 3.02 12.42
CA VAL A 586 32.70 1.78 12.97
C VAL A 586 33.86 1.03 13.62
N ARG A 587 33.68 0.62 14.87
CA ARG A 587 34.66 -0.15 15.65
C ARG A 587 34.04 -1.47 16.10
N THR A 588 34.86 -2.52 16.13
CA THR A 588 34.40 -3.83 16.58
C THR A 588 34.73 -4.07 18.04
N TYR A 589 33.94 -4.89 18.72
CA TYR A 589 34.23 -5.35 20.08
C TYR A 589 34.16 -6.87 20.19
N VAL A 590 34.93 -7.45 21.11
CA VAL A 590 34.97 -8.92 21.33
C VAL A 590 34.61 -9.36 22.75
N SER A 591 34.42 -8.41 23.67
CA SER A 591 34.04 -8.70 25.06
C SER A 591 33.28 -7.54 25.72
N VAL A 592 32.61 -7.82 26.84
CA VAL A 592 31.90 -6.80 27.63
C VAL A 592 32.84 -5.67 28.11
N ASP A 593 34.06 -6.01 28.52
CA ASP A 593 35.04 -5.02 28.98
C ASP A 593 35.54 -4.12 27.83
N ASP A 594 35.71 -4.71 26.65
CA ASP A 594 36.06 -4.00 25.42
C ASP A 594 34.93 -3.05 24.98
N LEU A 595 33.68 -3.53 24.98
CA LEU A 595 32.51 -2.68 24.74
C LEU A 595 32.44 -1.52 25.73
N ARG A 596 32.64 -1.79 27.03
CA ARG A 596 32.67 -0.75 28.07
C ARG A 596 33.75 0.28 27.77
N ALA A 597 34.96 -0.16 27.41
CA ALA A 597 36.08 0.72 27.11
C ALA A 597 35.79 1.61 25.87
N LEU A 598 35.28 1.03 24.79
CA LEU A 598 34.93 1.75 23.55
C LEU A 598 33.82 2.77 23.78
N VAL A 599 32.76 2.41 24.50
CA VAL A 599 31.66 3.33 24.84
C VAL A 599 32.14 4.43 25.79
N SER A 600 32.96 4.09 26.79
CA SER A 600 33.49 5.05 27.76
C SER A 600 34.48 6.03 27.14
N ALA A 601 35.26 5.59 26.13
CA ALA A 601 36.06 6.50 25.32
C ALA A 601 35.13 7.38 24.46
N GLY A 602 34.25 6.76 23.68
CA GLY A 602 33.44 7.44 22.69
C GLY A 602 34.28 7.97 21.51
N GLU A 603 33.70 8.89 20.74
CA GLU A 603 34.42 9.52 19.63
C GLU A 603 35.48 10.51 20.14
N GLN A 604 36.68 10.43 19.56
CA GLN A 604 37.83 11.28 19.91
C GLN A 604 38.11 12.35 18.84
N LEU A 605 37.52 12.19 17.65
CA LEU A 605 37.61 13.17 16.58
C LEU A 605 36.84 14.45 16.92
N SER A 606 37.32 15.58 16.39
CA SER A 606 36.59 16.85 16.44
C SER A 606 35.27 16.75 15.68
N ASP A 607 34.30 17.62 15.98
CA ASP A 607 33.02 17.63 15.26
C ASP A 607 33.21 17.88 13.75
N ASP A 608 34.19 18.69 13.36
CA ASP A 608 34.54 18.93 11.96
C ASP A 608 35.11 17.67 11.27
N ASP A 609 35.99 16.93 11.95
CA ASP A 609 36.55 15.69 11.42
C ASP A 609 35.48 14.59 11.31
N ARG A 610 34.57 14.51 12.30
CA ARG A 610 33.41 13.60 12.27
C ARG A 610 32.51 13.95 11.10
N ALA A 611 32.27 15.24 10.86
CA ALA A 611 31.45 15.70 9.75
C ALA A 611 32.11 15.39 8.40
N ALA A 612 33.42 15.65 8.26
CA ALA A 612 34.15 15.32 7.04
C ALA A 612 34.12 13.80 6.75
N ARG A 613 34.30 12.96 7.78
CA ARG A 613 34.21 11.50 7.65
C ARG A 613 32.81 11.03 7.27
N GLY A 614 31.77 11.55 7.91
CA GLY A 614 30.38 11.21 7.58
C GLY A 614 30.00 11.61 6.15
N ALA A 615 30.38 12.81 5.71
CA ALA A 615 30.17 13.27 4.34
C ALA A 615 30.90 12.39 3.31
N ARG A 616 32.13 11.97 3.62
CA ARG A 616 32.89 11.03 2.79
C ARG A 616 32.18 9.67 2.66
N ILE A 617 31.71 9.10 3.76
CA ILE A 617 30.96 7.84 3.76
C ILE A 617 29.68 7.99 2.93
N GLY A 618 28.95 9.09 3.10
CA GLY A 618 27.76 9.40 2.31
C GLY A 618 28.04 9.48 0.81
N ALA A 619 29.17 10.05 0.40
CA ALA A 619 29.58 10.12 -1.00
C ALA A 619 29.98 8.74 -1.58
N GLU A 620 30.81 7.98 -0.86
CA GLU A 620 31.32 6.67 -1.29
C GLU A 620 30.25 5.57 -1.27
N HIS A 621 29.30 5.65 -0.34
CA HIS A 621 28.29 4.62 -0.09
C HIS A 621 26.85 5.08 -0.28
N SER A 622 26.60 6.05 -1.16
CA SER A 622 25.25 6.48 -1.50
C SER A 622 24.44 5.44 -2.29
N PHE A 623 23.11 5.49 -2.17
CA PHE A 623 22.21 4.76 -3.08
C PHE A 623 22.41 5.16 -4.54
N THR A 624 22.76 6.41 -4.84
CA THR A 624 23.10 6.86 -6.20
C THR A 624 24.28 6.09 -6.76
N ALA A 625 25.36 5.94 -5.99
CA ALA A 625 26.51 5.13 -6.43
C ALA A 625 26.13 3.66 -6.69
N ARG A 626 25.22 3.08 -5.90
CA ARG A 626 24.72 1.70 -6.15
C ARG A 626 23.84 1.63 -7.40
N ALA A 627 22.96 2.61 -7.59
CA ALA A 627 22.09 2.70 -8.74
C ALA A 627 22.89 2.84 -10.05
N GLU A 628 23.99 3.60 -10.06
CA GLU A 628 24.90 3.70 -11.21
C GLU A 628 25.52 2.35 -11.57
N VAL A 629 26.07 1.62 -10.58
CA VAL A 629 26.65 0.28 -10.80
C VAL A 629 25.61 -0.70 -11.35
N LEU A 630 24.41 -0.71 -10.77
CA LEU A 630 23.31 -1.57 -11.22
C LEU A 630 22.88 -1.22 -12.65
N LEU A 631 22.67 0.07 -12.95
CA LEU A 631 22.23 0.54 -14.25
C LEU A 631 23.27 0.22 -15.34
N ASP A 632 24.55 0.43 -15.06
CA ASP A 632 25.64 0.11 -15.98
C ASP A 632 25.75 -1.39 -16.24
N ALA A 633 25.60 -2.22 -15.21
CA ALA A 633 25.62 -3.67 -15.36
C ALA A 633 24.46 -4.17 -16.21
N VAL A 634 23.25 -3.64 -15.98
CA VAL A 634 22.06 -3.96 -16.78
C VAL A 634 22.22 -3.51 -18.23
N ARG A 635 22.72 -2.30 -18.47
CA ARG A 635 22.99 -1.80 -19.84
C ARG A 635 23.97 -2.68 -20.59
N ARG A 636 25.06 -3.10 -19.93
CA ARG A 636 26.02 -4.07 -20.51
C ARG A 636 25.35 -5.41 -20.83
N GLN A 637 24.58 -5.96 -19.89
CA GLN A 637 23.88 -7.23 -20.08
C GLN A 637 22.90 -7.20 -21.25
N ARG A 638 22.15 -6.09 -21.39
CA ARG A 638 21.18 -5.89 -22.49
C ARG A 638 21.86 -5.66 -23.83
N GLY A 639 22.97 -4.92 -23.86
CA GLY A 639 23.76 -4.69 -25.07
C GLY A 639 24.48 -5.92 -25.61
N VAL A 640 24.60 -6.99 -24.83
CA VAL A 640 25.12 -8.31 -25.28
C VAL A 640 24.00 -9.20 -25.84
N ARG A 641 22.72 -8.90 -25.53
CA ARG A 641 21.54 -9.69 -25.93
C ARG A 641 20.80 -9.15 -27.14
N GLY A 642 20.95 -7.87 -27.45
CA GLY A 642 20.46 -7.24 -28.69
C GLY A 642 21.55 -7.22 -29.75
#